data_AF-G7K7L0-F1
#
_entry.id   AF-G7K7L0-F1
#
_cell.length_a   1.000
_cell.length_b   1.000
_cell.length_c   1.000
_cell.angle_alpha   90.00
_cell.angle_beta   90.00
_cell.angle_gamma   90.00
#
_symmetry.space_group_name_H-M   'P 1'
#
loop_
_entity.id
_entity.type
_entity.pdbx_description
1 polymer ?
#
loop_
_entity_poly.entity_id
_entity_poly.type
_entity_poly.pdbx_seq_one_letter_code
_entity_poly.pdbx_strand_id
1 'polypeptide(L)'
;MKMSSVVVCTIKLVGTIFVVLQFDLLFSNYSGVVAVAAKHVACIQKERHALLELKASFVLDDSNLLQSWDSKSDGCCAWEGIGCSNQTGHVEMLDLNGDQVIPFRGKINRSVIDLQNLKYLNLSFNRMSNDNFPELFGSLRNLRFLDLQSSFRGGRIPNDLARLLHLQYLDLSWNGLKGTIPHQFGNLSHLQHLDLSSNYGVAGTIPHQLGNLSHLHYLDLSSNFLVGTIPHQLGSLSNLQELHLEYNEGLKVQDQNNHAGGEWLSNLTLLTHLDLSGVPNLKSSHMWMQMIGKLPKIQELKLSGCDLSDLYLRSISRSPLNFSTSLAILDLSSNTFSSSNIFEWVFNATTNLIELDLCDNFFEVTISYDFGNTRNHLEKLDLSGTDLQGGTSLESFSDICSLQSMHLDYSNLNEDISTILRKLSGCARYSLQDLSLHDNQITGTFPDLSIFPSLKTIDLSTNKLNGKVPHGIPKSSESLIPESNSIEGGIPESFGNLCPLRSLDLSSNKLNEDLSVILHNISFGCAKYSLQQLNFARNKITGMVPDMSGFSSLESLLLSDNLLNGNILKNYTFPYQLERLYLDSNKLEGVITDSHFGNMSKLMDVDLSHNSLVLKFSEDWVPSFQLYGMFLRSCILGPRFPKWLQSQKHLQVLDISDAGSSDVVPVWFWTQTTNLTSMNVSYNNLTGTIPNLPIRLNECCQVILDSNQFEGSIPSFFRRAEFLQMSKNKLSETHLFLCSNSTIDKLRILDLSMNQLSRKLHDCWSHLKALEFLDLSDNTLCGEVPSSMGSLLEFKVLILRNNSFYGKLPVSLKNCKNPIMLDLGDNRFTGPIPYWLGQQMQMLSLRRNQFYGSLPQSLCYLQNIELLDLSENNLSGRIFKCLKNFSAMSQNVSSTSVERQFKNNKLILRSIDLSRNQLIGDIPEEIGNLIELVSLNLSSNKLTGEISSKIGRLTSLDSLDLSRNHLSGPIPPSLAQIDRVSMLNLADNNLSGRIPIGTQLQSFDASSYQGNVDLCGKPLEKICPGDEEVAHHKPETHEESSQEDKKPIYLSVTLGFITGFWGLWGSLFLSRTWRHTYVLFLNYIVDTVYVFIVLNATEFQMWLRGLKSLTDYLR
;
A
#
# COMPACT_ATOMS: atom_id res chain seq x y z
N MET A 1 34.66 -56.04 -29.93
CA MET A 1 35.33 -55.63 -31.19
C MET A 1 34.84 -54.20 -31.49
N LYS A 2 35.67 -53.21 -31.85
CA LYS A 2 36.41 -53.04 -33.13
C LYS A 2 35.45 -53.07 -34.34
N MET A 3 35.45 -52.11 -35.27
CA MET A 3 36.38 -50.96 -35.46
C MET A 3 35.80 -49.86 -36.39
N SER A 4 36.16 -48.58 -36.16
CA SER A 4 36.51 -47.54 -37.19
C SER A 4 35.46 -47.09 -38.25
N SER A 5 35.53 -45.94 -38.96
CA SER A 5 36.29 -44.64 -38.94
C SER A 5 35.77 -43.75 -40.12
N VAL A 6 35.95 -42.43 -40.31
CA VAL A 6 36.39 -41.22 -39.53
C VAL A 6 36.15 -39.96 -40.43
N VAL A 7 35.88 -38.76 -39.85
CA VAL A 7 35.87 -37.40 -40.51
C VAL A 7 34.68 -37.13 -41.49
N VAL A 8 34.02 -35.95 -41.59
CA VAL A 8 34.42 -34.50 -41.61
C VAL A 8 33.40 -33.56 -40.89
N CYS A 9 33.85 -32.43 -40.29
CA CYS A 9 33.15 -31.17 -39.85
C CYS A 9 31.78 -31.20 -39.10
N THR A 10 31.50 -30.55 -37.95
CA THR A 10 31.69 -29.14 -37.45
C THR A 10 30.91 -28.08 -38.24
N ILE A 11 30.28 -27.03 -37.66
CA ILE A 11 30.21 -26.46 -36.29
C ILE A 11 28.82 -25.76 -36.19
N LYS A 12 28.18 -25.35 -35.08
CA LYS A 12 28.49 -24.98 -33.67
C LYS A 12 27.32 -25.53 -32.78
N LEU A 13 27.11 -25.27 -31.48
CA LEU A 13 27.75 -24.47 -30.42
C LEU A 13 27.49 -25.14 -29.05
N VAL A 14 28.52 -25.36 -28.24
CA VAL A 14 28.47 -25.64 -26.78
C VAL A 14 29.77 -25.07 -26.19
N GLY A 15 29.71 -24.30 -25.10
CA GLY A 15 30.94 -23.87 -24.41
C GLY A 15 30.83 -22.59 -23.58
N THR A 16 30.40 -22.71 -22.32
CA THR A 16 30.56 -21.64 -21.32
C THR A 16 30.84 -22.16 -19.90
N ILE A 17 30.26 -23.29 -19.47
CA ILE A 17 30.38 -23.79 -18.08
C ILE A 17 31.10 -25.15 -18.01
N PHE A 18 32.34 -25.22 -18.53
CA PHE A 18 33.30 -26.29 -18.17
C PHE A 18 34.77 -25.85 -18.24
N VAL A 19 35.04 -24.54 -18.17
CA VAL A 19 36.40 -23.96 -18.30
C VAL A 19 36.92 -23.38 -16.97
N VAL A 20 36.04 -23.12 -16.00
CA VAL A 20 36.36 -22.38 -14.75
C VAL A 20 37.04 -23.24 -13.68
N LEU A 21 37.08 -24.58 -13.80
CA LEU A 21 37.57 -25.48 -12.73
C LEU A 21 38.66 -26.50 -13.13
N GLN A 22 39.38 -26.29 -14.24
CA GLN A 22 40.70 -26.93 -14.47
C GLN A 22 41.67 -26.03 -15.27
N PHE A 23 42.01 -24.84 -14.74
CA PHE A 23 43.08 -24.01 -15.32
C PHE A 23 44.17 -23.54 -14.33
N ASP A 24 44.13 -23.96 -13.06
CA ASP A 24 45.17 -23.65 -12.06
C ASP A 24 46.35 -24.64 -11.99
N LEU A 25 46.28 -25.78 -12.71
CA LEU A 25 47.23 -26.90 -12.53
C LEU A 25 47.83 -27.46 -13.83
N LEU A 26 48.37 -26.60 -14.72
CA LEU A 26 49.30 -27.07 -15.76
C LEU A 26 50.36 -26.07 -16.29
N PHE A 27 50.61 -24.94 -15.63
CA PHE A 27 51.78 -24.10 -15.91
C PHE A 27 52.50 -23.65 -14.63
N SER A 28 53.23 -24.60 -14.02
CA SER A 28 54.33 -24.28 -13.12
C SER A 28 55.66 -24.71 -13.74
N ASN A 29 56.72 -23.90 -13.51
CA ASN A 29 58.13 -24.12 -13.85
C ASN A 29 58.59 -23.97 -15.32
N TYR A 30 59.45 -22.96 -15.52
CA TYR A 30 60.35 -22.67 -16.66
C TYR A 30 59.69 -22.54 -18.07
N SER A 31 59.90 -21.44 -18.80
CA SER A 31 61.13 -20.64 -18.91
C SER A 31 60.82 -19.21 -19.37
N GLY A 32 61.77 -18.29 -19.17
CA GLY A 32 61.70 -16.94 -19.74
C GLY A 32 62.62 -16.79 -20.96
N VAL A 33 62.21 -15.97 -21.94
CA VAL A 33 63.13 -15.30 -22.88
C VAL A 33 62.44 -14.10 -23.54
N VAL A 34 63.16 -12.96 -23.56
CA VAL A 34 63.02 -11.78 -24.44
C VAL A 34 61.61 -11.29 -24.79
N ALA A 35 61.23 -10.15 -24.19
CA ALA A 35 60.19 -9.29 -24.75
C ALA A 35 60.66 -8.61 -26.05
N VAL A 36 59.88 -8.73 -27.13
CA VAL A 36 60.04 -7.90 -28.33
C VAL A 36 59.14 -6.68 -28.18
N ALA A 37 59.72 -5.49 -28.16
CA ALA A 37 58.99 -4.25 -27.88
C ALA A 37 58.06 -3.85 -29.03
N ALA A 38 56.77 -4.17 -28.90
CA ALA A 38 55.73 -3.51 -29.67
C ALA A 38 55.67 -2.02 -29.27
N LYS A 39 55.52 -1.12 -30.26
CA LYS A 39 55.27 0.30 -29.98
C LYS A 39 53.90 0.45 -29.32
N HIS A 40 53.87 0.77 -28.02
CA HIS A 40 52.65 1.24 -27.38
C HIS A 40 52.19 2.53 -28.06
N VAL A 41 50.98 2.50 -28.63
CA VAL A 41 50.30 3.70 -29.11
C VAL A 41 49.62 4.33 -27.89
N ALA A 42 50.14 5.48 -27.45
CA ALA A 42 49.61 6.18 -26.28
C ALA A 42 48.30 6.92 -26.60
N CYS A 43 47.46 7.08 -25.58
CA CYS A 43 46.24 7.89 -25.65
C CYS A 43 46.56 9.33 -26.04
N ILE A 44 45.76 9.91 -26.93
CA ILE A 44 45.94 11.30 -27.35
C ILE A 44 45.64 12.25 -26.18
N GLN A 45 46.64 13.07 -25.82
CA GLN A 45 46.64 13.85 -24.58
C GLN A 45 45.43 14.80 -24.45
N LYS A 46 44.84 15.27 -25.55
CA LYS A 46 43.60 16.07 -25.52
C LYS A 46 42.39 15.24 -25.03
N GLU A 47 42.23 14.03 -25.57
CA GLU A 47 41.14 13.12 -25.22
C GLU A 47 41.29 12.62 -23.77
N ARG A 48 42.54 12.37 -23.31
CA ARG A 48 42.84 12.12 -21.88
C ARG A 48 42.37 13.26 -20.96
N HIS A 49 42.57 14.52 -21.34
CA HIS A 49 42.08 15.66 -20.54
C HIS A 49 40.55 15.72 -20.54
N ALA A 50 39.91 15.49 -21.69
CA ALA A 50 38.45 15.47 -21.79
C ALA A 50 37.80 14.38 -20.91
N LEU A 51 38.41 13.20 -20.84
CA LEU A 51 37.99 12.13 -19.93
C LEU A 51 38.18 12.50 -18.45
N LEU A 52 39.28 13.16 -18.07
CA LEU A 52 39.47 13.64 -16.70
C LEU A 52 38.48 14.75 -16.32
N GLU A 53 38.12 15.64 -17.26
CA GLU A 53 37.06 16.63 -17.07
C GLU A 53 35.67 15.98 -16.95
N LEU A 54 35.41 14.89 -17.67
CA LEU A 54 34.18 14.10 -17.53
C LEU A 54 34.10 13.46 -16.14
N LYS A 55 35.15 12.76 -15.70
CA LYS A 55 35.24 12.18 -14.35
C LYS A 55 35.04 13.24 -13.25
N ALA A 56 35.63 14.42 -13.40
CA ALA A 56 35.45 15.53 -12.46
C ALA A 56 34.03 16.12 -12.40
N SER A 57 33.12 15.71 -13.30
CA SER A 57 31.70 16.09 -13.28
C SER A 57 30.74 15.01 -12.76
N PHE A 58 31.29 13.87 -12.31
CA PHE A 58 30.57 12.90 -11.50
C PHE A 58 30.72 13.19 -10.00
N VAL A 59 29.75 12.74 -9.20
CA VAL A 59 29.56 13.13 -7.81
C VAL A 59 29.37 11.87 -6.96
N LEU A 60 30.45 11.50 -6.27
CA LEU A 60 30.63 10.31 -5.42
C LEU A 60 30.81 9.00 -6.21
N ASP A 61 32.08 8.59 -6.35
CA ASP A 61 32.50 7.29 -6.88
C ASP A 61 32.43 6.21 -5.76
N ASP A 62 31.25 5.64 -5.51
CA ASP A 62 31.12 4.38 -4.75
C ASP A 62 31.28 3.14 -5.67
N SER A 63 31.41 3.34 -6.99
CA SER A 63 31.67 2.30 -7.99
C SER A 63 33.16 2.23 -8.36
N ASN A 64 33.70 1.01 -8.47
CA ASN A 64 35.15 0.80 -8.66
C ASN A 64 35.68 1.23 -10.05
N LEU A 65 34.84 1.25 -11.09
CA LEU A 65 35.24 1.44 -12.50
C LEU A 65 36.19 2.64 -12.72
N LEU A 66 35.81 3.80 -12.16
CA LEU A 66 36.56 5.04 -12.36
C LEU A 66 37.86 5.11 -11.52
N GLN A 67 38.13 4.18 -10.61
CA GLN A 67 39.41 4.16 -9.87
C GLN A 67 40.61 3.97 -10.80
N SER A 68 40.44 3.22 -11.89
CA SER A 68 41.48 3.01 -12.91
C SER A 68 41.89 4.29 -13.65
N TRP A 69 41.04 5.33 -13.65
CA TRP A 69 41.29 6.63 -14.31
C TRP A 69 42.23 7.50 -13.45
N ASP A 70 43.52 7.11 -13.36
CA ASP A 70 44.54 7.87 -12.64
C ASP A 70 45.19 8.94 -13.53
N SER A 71 45.06 10.19 -13.06
CA SER A 71 45.82 11.37 -13.47
C SER A 71 47.32 11.14 -13.73
N LYS A 72 48.00 10.26 -12.97
CA LYS A 72 49.45 10.01 -13.05
C LYS A 72 49.83 8.93 -14.06
N SER A 73 48.87 8.20 -14.62
CA SER A 73 49.12 7.18 -15.64
C SER A 73 49.24 7.80 -17.04
N ASP A 74 50.25 7.38 -17.83
CA ASP A 74 50.58 8.04 -19.10
C ASP A 74 49.67 7.67 -20.30
N GLY A 75 48.69 6.78 -20.13
CA GLY A 75 47.82 6.35 -21.23
C GLY A 75 46.40 6.00 -20.79
N CYS A 76 45.42 6.79 -21.22
CA CYS A 76 43.99 6.52 -20.96
C CYS A 76 43.48 5.21 -21.60
N CYS A 77 44.18 4.68 -22.61
CA CYS A 77 43.81 3.44 -23.31
C CYS A 77 44.03 2.16 -22.47
N ALA A 78 44.41 2.30 -21.20
CA ALA A 78 44.47 1.23 -20.21
C ALA A 78 43.50 1.47 -19.04
N TRP A 79 42.62 2.47 -19.15
CA TRP A 79 41.56 2.73 -18.17
C TRP A 79 40.34 1.85 -18.47
N GLU A 80 39.66 1.43 -17.40
CA GLU A 80 38.43 0.65 -17.49
C GLU A 80 37.33 1.48 -18.17
N GLY A 81 36.54 0.85 -19.04
CA GLY A 81 35.56 1.55 -19.88
C GLY A 81 36.13 2.31 -21.09
N ILE A 82 37.45 2.36 -21.31
CA ILE A 82 38.06 3.07 -22.44
C ILE A 82 38.64 2.10 -23.49
N GLY A 83 38.14 2.18 -24.73
CA GLY A 83 38.72 1.50 -25.88
C GLY A 83 39.34 2.47 -26.88
N CYS A 84 40.59 2.23 -27.26
CA CYS A 84 41.34 3.06 -28.21
C CYS A 84 41.63 2.35 -29.54
N SER A 85 41.85 3.16 -30.58
CA SER A 85 42.32 2.74 -31.88
C SER A 85 43.77 2.24 -31.81
N ASN A 86 43.98 0.93 -32.01
CA ASN A 86 45.31 0.29 -32.04
C ASN A 86 46.25 0.82 -33.14
N GLN A 87 45.77 1.69 -34.04
CA GLN A 87 46.56 2.32 -35.10
C GLN A 87 46.89 3.80 -34.84
N THR A 88 46.04 4.52 -34.09
CA THR A 88 46.12 6.00 -33.98
C THR A 88 46.15 6.55 -32.55
N GLY A 89 45.74 5.77 -31.54
CA GLY A 89 45.70 6.23 -30.15
C GLY A 89 44.49 7.12 -29.81
N HIS A 90 43.58 7.31 -30.77
CA HIS A 90 42.28 7.95 -30.53
C HIS A 90 41.36 7.05 -29.70
N VAL A 91 40.56 7.64 -28.82
CA VAL A 91 39.45 6.98 -28.13
C VAL A 91 38.33 6.69 -29.13
N GLU A 92 37.96 5.41 -29.27
CA GLU A 92 36.88 4.94 -30.16
C GLU A 92 35.70 4.35 -29.39
N MET A 93 35.89 3.99 -28.12
CA MET A 93 34.87 3.42 -27.23
C MET A 93 34.95 4.08 -25.85
N LEU A 94 33.79 4.45 -25.31
CA LEU A 94 33.56 4.87 -23.94
C LEU A 94 32.36 4.09 -23.42
N ASP A 95 32.58 3.32 -22.37
CA ASP A 95 31.58 2.49 -21.71
C ASP A 95 31.60 2.77 -20.21
N LEU A 96 30.50 3.32 -19.71
CA LEU A 96 30.26 3.64 -18.30
C LEU A 96 28.86 3.14 -17.88
N ASN A 97 28.45 1.97 -18.36
CA ASN A 97 27.27 1.28 -17.85
C ASN A 97 27.29 1.22 -16.31
N GLY A 98 26.20 1.65 -15.68
CA GLY A 98 26.03 1.63 -14.23
C GLY A 98 25.53 0.27 -13.75
N ASP A 99 26.20 -0.31 -12.74
CA ASP A 99 25.62 -1.41 -11.98
C ASP A 99 24.26 -0.94 -11.42
N GLN A 100 23.20 -1.74 -11.62
CA GLN A 100 21.85 -1.43 -11.13
C GLN A 100 21.83 -1.18 -9.60
N VAL A 101 22.80 -1.75 -8.87
CA VAL A 101 23.01 -1.51 -7.43
C VAL A 101 23.65 -0.13 -7.15
N ILE A 102 24.62 0.32 -7.96
CA ILE A 102 25.40 1.56 -7.74
C ILE A 102 25.56 2.38 -9.04
N PRO A 103 24.52 3.14 -9.45
CA PRO A 103 24.55 3.95 -10.67
C PRO A 103 25.34 5.26 -10.50
N PHE A 104 26.12 5.65 -11.51
CA PHE A 104 26.87 6.93 -11.50
C PHE A 104 25.92 8.12 -11.37
N ARG A 105 26.34 9.12 -10.59
CA ARG A 105 25.61 10.39 -10.37
C ARG A 105 26.47 11.54 -10.83
N GLY A 106 25.87 12.56 -11.44
CA GLY A 106 26.61 13.73 -11.91
C GLY A 106 26.05 14.29 -13.21
N LYS A 107 26.87 14.99 -14.01
CA LYS A 107 26.38 15.71 -15.19
C LYS A 107 27.28 15.52 -16.40
N ILE A 108 26.75 14.92 -17.47
CA ILE A 108 27.43 14.88 -18.77
C ILE A 108 27.69 16.32 -19.24
N ASN A 109 28.96 16.67 -19.35
CA ASN A 109 29.44 18.01 -19.66
C ASN A 109 29.92 18.12 -21.13
N ARG A 110 30.54 19.24 -21.52
CA ARG A 110 30.97 19.49 -22.91
C ARG A 110 32.24 18.75 -23.33
N SER A 111 33.05 18.23 -22.42
CA SER A 111 34.32 17.56 -22.73
C SER A 111 34.13 16.34 -23.63
N VAL A 112 32.99 15.63 -23.53
CA VAL A 112 32.64 14.49 -24.40
C VAL A 112 32.70 14.86 -25.88
N ILE A 113 32.42 16.12 -26.24
CA ILE A 113 32.49 16.63 -27.62
C ILE A 113 33.92 16.53 -28.19
N ASP A 114 34.96 16.58 -27.36
CA ASP A 114 36.35 16.47 -27.81
C ASP A 114 36.76 15.05 -28.21
N LEU A 115 35.97 14.03 -27.85
CA LEU A 115 36.13 12.63 -28.27
C LEU A 115 35.58 12.40 -29.70
N GLN A 116 36.05 13.20 -30.67
CA GLN A 116 35.47 13.24 -32.03
C GLN A 116 35.55 11.91 -32.81
N ASN A 117 36.40 10.97 -32.39
CA ASN A 117 36.58 9.65 -33.03
C ASN A 117 35.74 8.53 -32.37
N LEU A 118 34.91 8.86 -31.39
CA LEU A 118 34.06 7.92 -30.68
C LEU A 118 33.06 7.22 -31.63
N LYS A 119 33.05 5.89 -31.58
CA LYS A 119 32.17 5.00 -32.36
C LYS A 119 31.17 4.27 -31.46
N TYR A 120 31.56 3.99 -30.22
CA TYR A 120 30.73 3.35 -29.20
C TYR A 120 30.64 4.28 -27.98
N LEU A 121 29.42 4.60 -27.57
CA LEU A 121 29.13 5.29 -26.31
C LEU A 121 28.04 4.50 -25.57
N ASN A 122 28.36 4.00 -24.40
CA ASN A 122 27.40 3.46 -23.45
C ASN A 122 27.46 4.26 -22.13
N LEU A 123 26.32 4.76 -21.69
CA LEU A 123 26.13 5.41 -20.39
C LEU A 123 24.91 4.87 -19.62
N SER A 124 24.39 3.67 -19.95
CA SER A 124 23.13 3.17 -19.42
C SER A 124 23.11 2.91 -17.92
N PHE A 125 21.89 2.79 -17.36
CA PHE A 125 21.62 2.55 -15.94
C PHE A 125 22.25 3.57 -14.99
N ASN A 126 22.27 4.85 -15.38
CA ASN A 126 22.88 5.92 -14.60
C ASN A 126 21.87 6.98 -14.10
N ARG A 127 22.29 7.81 -13.15
CA ARG A 127 21.45 8.86 -12.55
C ARG A 127 21.99 10.25 -12.88
N MET A 128 21.95 10.59 -14.17
CA MET A 128 22.42 11.88 -14.67
C MET A 128 21.50 13.03 -14.22
N SER A 129 22.12 14.11 -13.73
CA SER A 129 21.50 15.34 -13.22
C SER A 129 21.46 16.47 -14.26
N ASN A 130 21.55 16.12 -15.54
CA ASN A 130 21.33 17.06 -16.64
C ASN A 130 19.87 17.52 -16.65
N ASP A 131 19.64 18.84 -16.60
CA ASP A 131 18.30 19.45 -16.51
C ASP A 131 17.40 19.16 -17.74
N ASN A 132 18.03 18.78 -18.86
CA ASN A 132 17.43 18.29 -20.09
C ASN A 132 18.42 17.30 -20.75
N PHE A 133 17.90 16.41 -21.59
CA PHE A 133 18.69 15.51 -22.43
C PHE A 133 19.75 16.30 -23.25
N PRO A 134 21.04 15.91 -23.25
CA PRO A 134 22.10 16.67 -23.92
C PRO A 134 22.03 16.64 -25.46
N GLU A 135 21.77 17.80 -26.09
CA GLU A 135 21.85 17.97 -27.56
C GLU A 135 23.26 17.68 -28.12
N LEU A 136 24.30 17.74 -27.28
CA LEU A 136 25.70 17.62 -27.67
C LEU A 136 26.06 16.29 -28.36
N PHE A 137 25.34 15.20 -28.07
CA PHE A 137 25.60 13.89 -28.68
C PHE A 137 25.48 13.91 -30.21
N GLY A 138 24.61 14.76 -30.78
CA GLY A 138 24.51 14.99 -32.23
C GLY A 138 25.75 15.60 -32.90
N SER A 139 26.80 15.91 -32.13
CA SER A 139 28.11 16.37 -32.61
C SER A 139 29.09 15.23 -32.88
N LEU A 140 28.85 14.03 -32.33
CA LEU A 140 29.78 12.89 -32.35
C LEU A 140 29.58 12.04 -33.61
N ARG A 141 29.83 12.62 -34.79
CA ARG A 141 29.41 12.09 -36.10
C ARG A 141 29.94 10.70 -36.48
N ASN A 142 30.93 10.18 -35.76
CA ASN A 142 31.49 8.85 -35.95
C ASN A 142 30.75 7.74 -35.16
N LEU A 143 29.80 8.09 -34.30
CA LEU A 143 29.03 7.12 -33.51
C LEU A 143 28.29 6.12 -34.39
N ARG A 144 28.35 4.86 -33.93
CA ARG A 144 27.68 3.68 -34.46
C ARG A 144 26.80 3.02 -33.41
N PHE A 145 27.19 3.11 -32.14
CA PHE A 145 26.44 2.62 -31.01
C PHE A 145 26.28 3.75 -29.98
N LEU A 146 25.03 4.04 -29.61
CA LEU A 146 24.67 4.98 -28.55
C LEU A 146 23.62 4.32 -27.66
N ASP A 147 24.06 3.86 -26.49
CA ASP A 147 23.17 3.39 -25.41
C ASP A 147 23.11 4.45 -24.31
N LEU A 148 21.88 4.88 -24.01
CA LEU A 148 21.54 5.81 -22.94
C LEU A 148 20.33 5.30 -22.13
N GLN A 149 20.04 3.99 -22.13
CA GLN A 149 18.94 3.38 -21.38
C GLN A 149 18.95 3.81 -19.91
N SER A 150 17.80 4.17 -19.34
CA SER A 150 17.63 4.43 -17.90
C SER A 150 18.70 5.38 -17.30
N SER A 151 19.02 6.47 -18.02
CA SER A 151 20.15 7.37 -17.72
C SER A 151 19.75 8.77 -17.26
N PHE A 152 18.60 9.25 -17.70
CA PHE A 152 18.09 10.62 -17.51
C PHE A 152 16.69 10.61 -16.89
N ARG A 153 16.29 11.73 -16.28
CA ARG A 153 14.96 11.91 -15.66
C ARG A 153 14.04 12.81 -16.49
N GLY A 154 14.12 12.68 -17.81
CA GLY A 154 13.31 13.39 -18.78
C GLY A 154 14.08 14.39 -19.66
N GLY A 155 13.32 15.01 -20.56
CA GLY A 155 13.83 15.90 -21.60
C GLY A 155 12.96 15.80 -22.85
N ARG A 156 13.51 16.16 -24.02
CA ARG A 156 12.95 15.82 -25.33
C ARG A 156 13.96 15.05 -26.15
N ILE A 157 13.49 14.14 -27.00
CA ILE A 157 14.34 13.46 -28.00
C ILE A 157 14.94 14.54 -28.93
N PRO A 158 16.28 14.71 -29.01
CA PRO A 158 16.84 15.77 -29.85
C PRO A 158 16.83 15.39 -31.34
N ASN A 159 16.26 16.27 -32.17
CA ASN A 159 16.33 16.15 -33.62
C ASN A 159 17.78 16.07 -34.14
N ASP A 160 18.75 16.61 -33.39
CA ASP A 160 20.17 16.64 -33.75
C ASP A 160 20.85 15.25 -33.73
N LEU A 161 20.25 14.24 -33.08
CA LEU A 161 20.69 12.85 -33.20
C LEU A 161 20.55 12.32 -34.65
N ALA A 162 19.62 12.87 -35.44
CA ALA A 162 19.48 12.54 -36.87
C ALA A 162 20.68 12.96 -37.75
N ARG A 163 21.69 13.64 -37.20
CA ARG A 163 22.97 13.93 -37.86
C ARG A 163 23.99 12.79 -37.77
N LEU A 164 23.73 11.78 -36.94
CA LEU A 164 24.62 10.64 -36.72
C LEU A 164 24.44 9.60 -37.85
N LEU A 165 24.79 9.97 -39.09
CA LEU A 165 24.49 9.18 -40.30
C LEU A 165 25.18 7.80 -40.35
N HIS A 166 26.07 7.48 -39.41
CA HIS A 166 26.72 6.17 -39.24
C HIS A 166 26.15 5.34 -38.08
N LEU A 167 25.12 5.84 -37.39
CA LEU A 167 24.51 5.16 -36.24
C LEU A 167 23.83 3.86 -36.68
N GLN A 168 24.11 2.79 -35.95
CA GLN A 168 23.63 1.42 -36.16
C GLN A 168 22.77 0.94 -34.99
N TYR A 169 23.04 1.43 -33.78
CA TYR A 169 22.30 1.13 -32.56
C TYR A 169 21.99 2.43 -31.81
N LEU A 170 20.72 2.61 -31.43
CA LEU A 170 20.24 3.72 -30.61
C LEU A 170 19.23 3.20 -29.59
N ASP A 171 19.57 3.29 -28.30
CA ASP A 171 18.66 3.03 -27.19
C ASP A 171 18.50 4.32 -26.36
N LEU A 172 17.24 4.78 -26.24
CA LEU A 172 16.82 5.89 -25.39
C LEU A 172 15.71 5.49 -24.38
N SER A 173 15.52 4.20 -24.14
CA SER A 173 14.48 3.64 -23.26
C SER A 173 14.57 4.11 -21.81
N TRP A 174 13.46 4.03 -21.07
CA TRP A 174 13.39 4.29 -19.62
C TRP A 174 13.88 5.68 -19.14
N ASN A 175 13.94 6.67 -20.03
CA ASN A 175 14.48 8.00 -19.75
C ASN A 175 13.43 9.07 -19.38
N GLY A 176 12.14 8.71 -19.30
CA GLY A 176 11.04 9.64 -18.99
C GLY A 176 10.89 10.79 -20.00
N LEU A 177 11.29 10.56 -21.25
CA LEU A 177 11.35 11.56 -22.32
C LEU A 177 9.97 12.08 -22.73
N LYS A 178 9.94 13.27 -23.33
CA LYS A 178 8.70 14.00 -23.64
C LYS A 178 8.72 14.60 -25.05
N GLY A 179 7.54 14.83 -25.62
CA GLY A 179 7.39 15.46 -26.93
C GLY A 179 6.99 14.45 -28.01
N THR A 180 7.60 14.49 -29.18
CA THR A 180 7.26 13.65 -30.34
C THR A 180 8.49 12.94 -30.89
N ILE A 181 8.36 11.73 -31.42
CA ILE A 181 9.44 11.06 -32.17
C ILE A 181 9.87 11.95 -33.36
N PRO A 182 11.16 12.30 -33.52
CA PRO A 182 11.61 13.13 -34.63
C PRO A 182 11.47 12.42 -35.98
N HIS A 183 10.70 12.98 -36.90
CA HIS A 183 10.58 12.43 -38.27
C HIS A 183 11.92 12.38 -39.02
N GLN A 184 12.88 13.19 -38.60
CA GLN A 184 14.26 13.20 -39.12
C GLN A 184 15.03 11.91 -38.81
N PHE A 185 14.58 11.08 -37.86
CA PHE A 185 15.22 9.78 -37.58
C PHE A 185 15.20 8.87 -38.81
N GLY A 186 14.24 9.03 -39.73
CA GLY A 186 14.22 8.36 -41.05
C GLY A 186 15.40 8.70 -41.98
N ASN A 187 16.33 9.58 -41.57
CA ASN A 187 17.61 9.82 -42.26
C ASN A 187 18.74 8.90 -41.78
N LEU A 188 18.56 8.15 -40.69
CA LEU A 188 19.57 7.28 -40.10
C LEU A 188 19.69 5.95 -40.87
N SER A 189 20.03 6.01 -42.16
CA SER A 189 19.93 4.88 -43.10
C SER A 189 20.79 3.64 -42.78
N HIS A 190 21.67 3.71 -41.77
CA HIS A 190 22.48 2.59 -41.28
C HIS A 190 21.93 1.95 -39.99
N LEU A 191 20.83 2.47 -39.43
CA LEU A 191 20.27 2.04 -38.15
C LEU A 191 19.71 0.61 -38.24
N GLN A 192 20.07 -0.21 -37.27
CA GLN A 192 19.77 -1.64 -37.16
C GLN A 192 18.92 -1.96 -35.93
N HIS A 193 19.06 -1.16 -34.87
CA HIS A 193 18.27 -1.24 -33.64
C HIS A 193 17.87 0.18 -33.21
N LEU A 194 16.58 0.36 -32.92
CA LEU A 194 16.00 1.59 -32.37
C LEU A 194 15.05 1.22 -31.22
N ASP A 195 15.42 1.62 -30.01
CA ASP A 195 14.57 1.52 -28.82
C ASP A 195 14.24 2.93 -28.30
N LEU A 196 12.93 3.22 -28.19
CA LEU A 196 12.36 4.42 -27.58
C LEU A 196 11.35 4.08 -26.45
N SER A 197 11.32 2.83 -25.97
CA SER A 197 10.36 2.28 -25.04
C SER A 197 10.29 2.98 -23.68
N SER A 198 9.20 2.77 -22.94
CA SER A 198 9.04 3.17 -21.53
C SER A 198 9.35 4.65 -21.26
N ASN A 199 8.86 5.52 -22.13
CA ASN A 199 9.05 6.97 -22.08
C ASN A 199 7.70 7.69 -21.99
N TYR A 200 7.01 7.51 -20.84
CA TYR A 200 5.67 8.03 -20.48
C TYR A 200 5.48 9.58 -20.61
N GLY A 201 5.51 10.07 -21.84
CA GLY A 201 5.53 11.50 -22.18
C GLY A 201 5.91 11.77 -23.64
N VAL A 202 6.52 10.82 -24.35
CA VAL A 202 6.59 10.80 -25.81
C VAL A 202 5.21 10.46 -26.34
N ALA A 203 4.67 11.32 -27.19
CA ALA A 203 3.31 11.29 -27.68
C ALA A 203 3.23 11.74 -29.14
N GLY A 204 2.03 11.65 -29.73
CA GLY A 204 1.80 11.96 -31.14
C GLY A 204 1.94 10.72 -32.03
N THR A 205 1.98 10.94 -33.35
CA THR A 205 1.99 9.85 -34.34
C THR A 205 3.38 9.27 -34.59
N ILE A 206 3.47 7.95 -34.78
CA ILE A 206 4.65 7.29 -35.36
C ILE A 206 4.98 7.95 -36.71
N PRO A 207 6.20 8.50 -36.92
CA PRO A 207 6.57 9.11 -38.19
C PRO A 207 6.70 8.06 -39.30
N HIS A 208 5.96 8.22 -40.40
CA HIS A 208 6.04 7.31 -41.55
C HIS A 208 7.45 7.22 -42.16
N GLN A 209 8.29 8.23 -41.95
CA GLN A 209 9.69 8.27 -42.36
C GLN A 209 10.55 7.20 -41.68
N LEU A 210 10.12 6.59 -40.57
CA LEU A 210 10.81 5.43 -39.99
C LEU A 210 10.83 4.24 -40.97
N GLY A 211 9.88 4.14 -41.89
CA GLY A 211 9.91 3.15 -42.98
C GLY A 211 11.09 3.27 -43.95
N ASN A 212 11.86 4.37 -43.92
CA ASN A 212 13.09 4.53 -44.70
C ASN A 212 14.28 3.72 -44.13
N LEU A 213 14.18 3.19 -42.91
CA LEU A 213 15.27 2.55 -42.19
C LEU A 213 15.50 1.10 -42.66
N SER A 214 15.85 0.91 -43.94
CA SER A 214 15.91 -0.41 -44.58
C SER A 214 16.91 -1.41 -43.98
N HIS A 215 17.79 -0.99 -43.06
CA HIS A 215 18.69 -1.88 -42.30
C HIS A 215 18.16 -2.24 -40.90
N LEU A 216 16.97 -1.78 -40.50
CA LEU A 216 16.42 -1.99 -39.18
C LEU A 216 15.98 -3.44 -38.99
N HIS A 217 16.46 -4.06 -37.91
CA HIS A 217 16.13 -5.42 -37.46
C HIS A 217 15.25 -5.39 -36.20
N TYR A 218 15.42 -4.38 -35.35
CA TYR A 218 14.68 -4.20 -34.10
C TYR A 218 14.07 -2.80 -34.03
N LEU A 219 12.78 -2.71 -33.74
CA LEU A 219 12.05 -1.47 -33.51
C LEU A 219 11.15 -1.62 -32.28
N ASP A 220 11.48 -0.90 -31.21
CA ASP A 220 10.64 -0.79 -30.02
C ASP A 220 10.18 0.67 -29.82
N LEU A 221 8.86 0.85 -29.73
CA LEU A 221 8.17 2.10 -29.44
C LEU A 221 7.17 1.95 -28.29
N SER A 222 7.24 0.88 -27.50
CA SER A 222 6.23 0.49 -26.51
C SER A 222 6.20 1.37 -25.27
N SER A 223 5.16 1.23 -24.44
CA SER A 223 5.04 1.94 -23.15
C SER A 223 5.23 3.46 -23.28
N ASN A 224 4.57 4.02 -24.29
CA ASN A 224 4.59 5.43 -24.67
C ASN A 224 3.15 5.96 -24.81
N PHE A 225 2.98 7.27 -25.04
CA PHE A 225 1.66 7.88 -25.28
C PHE A 225 1.43 8.17 -26.78
N LEU A 226 1.85 7.26 -27.67
CA LEU A 226 1.67 7.43 -29.10
C LEU A 226 0.19 7.30 -29.50
N VAL A 227 -0.21 8.05 -30.53
CA VAL A 227 -1.60 8.18 -30.97
C VAL A 227 -1.75 8.10 -32.48
N GLY A 228 -2.88 7.58 -32.95
CA GLY A 228 -3.23 7.54 -34.37
C GLY A 228 -2.89 6.20 -35.04
N THR A 229 -2.84 6.19 -36.37
CA THR A 229 -2.70 4.94 -37.14
C THR A 229 -1.25 4.49 -37.30
N ILE A 230 -0.97 3.20 -37.10
CA ILE A 230 0.33 2.59 -37.42
C ILE A 230 0.60 2.77 -38.94
N PRO A 231 1.71 3.43 -39.35
CA PRO A 231 1.93 3.81 -40.73
C PRO A 231 2.38 2.62 -41.60
N HIS A 232 1.68 2.39 -42.72
CA HIS A 232 1.94 1.28 -43.65
C HIS A 232 3.35 1.28 -44.26
N GLN A 233 4.05 2.42 -44.22
CA GLN A 233 5.45 2.54 -44.65
C GLN A 233 6.40 1.64 -43.84
N LEU A 234 6.04 1.22 -42.62
CA LEU A 234 6.81 0.23 -41.86
C LEU A 234 6.92 -1.12 -42.59
N GLY A 235 5.99 -1.46 -43.49
CA GLY A 235 6.08 -2.62 -44.38
C GLY A 235 7.17 -2.53 -45.47
N SER A 236 8.00 -1.48 -45.44
CA SER A 236 9.22 -1.34 -46.23
C SER A 236 10.46 -1.87 -45.48
N LEU A 237 10.34 -2.15 -44.19
CA LEU A 237 11.43 -2.61 -43.31
C LEU A 237 11.68 -4.11 -43.49
N SER A 238 12.08 -4.53 -44.70
CA SER A 238 12.19 -5.97 -45.06
C SER A 238 13.19 -6.78 -44.23
N ASN A 239 14.05 -6.13 -43.45
CA ASN A 239 15.02 -6.75 -42.54
C ASN A 239 14.53 -6.85 -41.08
N LEU A 240 13.32 -6.33 -40.77
CA LEU A 240 12.79 -6.30 -39.41
C LEU A 240 12.51 -7.73 -38.90
N GLN A 241 13.00 -8.00 -37.69
CA GLN A 241 12.86 -9.24 -36.94
C GLN A 241 11.99 -9.02 -35.69
N GLU A 242 12.05 -7.84 -35.09
CA GLU A 242 11.28 -7.50 -33.89
C GLU A 242 10.53 -6.18 -34.06
N LEU A 243 9.25 -6.17 -33.67
CA LEU A 243 8.37 -5.01 -33.68
C LEU A 243 7.52 -4.99 -32.40
N HIS A 244 7.84 -4.08 -31.50
CA HIS A 244 7.19 -3.89 -30.20
C HIS A 244 6.50 -2.51 -30.19
N LEU A 245 5.19 -2.50 -29.97
CA LEU A 245 4.30 -1.33 -30.10
C LEU A 245 3.28 -1.21 -28.94
N GLU A 246 3.39 -2.08 -27.95
CA GLU A 246 2.43 -2.30 -26.86
C GLU A 246 2.32 -1.13 -25.88
N TYR A 247 1.28 -1.18 -25.03
CA TYR A 247 0.97 -0.18 -24.01
C TYR A 247 0.92 1.28 -24.54
N ASN A 248 0.46 1.44 -25.78
CA ASN A 248 0.22 2.73 -26.43
C ASN A 248 -1.29 2.90 -26.72
N GLU A 249 -2.10 3.23 -25.70
CA GLU A 249 -3.58 3.28 -25.76
C GLU A 249 -4.18 4.05 -26.97
N GLY A 250 -3.44 5.04 -27.48
CA GLY A 250 -3.87 5.88 -28.58
C GLY A 250 -3.57 5.32 -29.98
N LEU A 251 -2.71 4.30 -30.11
CA LEU A 251 -2.36 3.68 -31.39
C LEU A 251 -3.47 2.78 -31.91
N LYS A 252 -3.63 2.75 -33.24
CA LYS A 252 -4.73 2.06 -33.93
C LYS A 252 -4.28 1.41 -35.23
N VAL A 253 -4.88 0.27 -35.56
CA VAL A 253 -4.78 -0.34 -36.89
C VAL A 253 -5.70 0.39 -37.88
N GLN A 254 -5.23 0.60 -39.12
CA GLN A 254 -6.01 1.28 -40.16
C GLN A 254 -6.90 0.30 -40.93
N ASP A 255 -8.22 0.52 -40.92
CA ASP A 255 -9.22 -0.49 -41.32
C ASP A 255 -10.33 0.04 -42.27
N GLN A 256 -10.14 1.19 -42.94
CA GLN A 256 -11.19 1.78 -43.79
C GLN A 256 -10.75 2.16 -45.20
N ASN A 257 -11.52 1.66 -46.18
CA ASN A 257 -11.82 2.29 -47.46
C ASN A 257 -10.66 2.62 -48.43
N ASN A 258 -9.61 1.78 -48.52
CA ASN A 258 -9.08 1.22 -49.78
C ASN A 258 -7.74 0.46 -49.58
N HIS A 259 -7.69 -0.82 -49.95
CA HIS A 259 -6.54 -1.55 -50.51
C HIS A 259 -5.14 -1.48 -49.83
N ALA A 260 -5.02 -1.06 -48.56
CA ALA A 260 -3.73 -1.03 -47.84
C ALA A 260 -3.82 -1.28 -46.32
N GLY A 261 -5.02 -1.58 -45.79
CA GLY A 261 -5.29 -1.71 -44.37
C GLY A 261 -4.74 -3.00 -43.76
N GLY A 262 -3.43 -3.06 -43.53
CA GLY A 262 -2.72 -4.19 -42.91
C GLY A 262 -1.96 -5.10 -43.88
N GLU A 263 -2.27 -5.09 -45.19
CA GLU A 263 -1.59 -5.93 -46.21
C GLU A 263 -0.06 -5.82 -46.15
N TRP A 264 0.45 -4.61 -45.88
CA TRP A 264 1.87 -4.30 -45.73
C TRP A 264 2.59 -5.13 -44.66
N LEU A 265 1.89 -5.60 -43.63
CA LEU A 265 2.48 -6.40 -42.55
C LEU A 265 3.05 -7.71 -43.11
N SER A 266 2.38 -8.30 -44.10
CA SER A 266 2.83 -9.55 -44.74
C SER A 266 4.13 -9.41 -45.56
N ASN A 267 4.63 -8.19 -45.78
CA ASN A 267 5.96 -7.96 -46.34
C ASN A 267 7.09 -8.26 -45.36
N LEU A 268 6.83 -8.23 -44.04
CA LEU A 268 7.82 -8.44 -42.98
C LEU A 268 8.15 -9.93 -42.80
N THR A 269 8.56 -10.58 -43.88
CA THR A 269 8.83 -12.05 -43.94
C THR A 269 10.01 -12.52 -43.08
N LEU A 270 10.75 -11.59 -42.45
CA LEU A 270 11.80 -11.86 -41.48
C LEU A 270 11.36 -11.68 -40.02
N LEU A 271 10.13 -11.21 -39.75
CA LEU A 271 9.63 -10.94 -38.42
C LEU A 271 9.52 -12.24 -37.59
N THR A 272 10.10 -12.21 -36.39
CA THR A 272 10.15 -13.29 -35.41
C THR A 272 9.41 -12.94 -34.12
N HIS A 273 9.41 -11.68 -33.70
CA HIS A 273 8.64 -11.20 -32.54
C HIS A 273 7.71 -10.06 -32.98
N LEU A 274 6.45 -10.13 -32.56
CA LEU A 274 5.43 -9.10 -32.80
C LEU A 274 4.58 -8.92 -31.54
N ASP A 275 4.70 -7.75 -30.92
CA ASP A 275 3.82 -7.32 -29.84
C ASP A 275 2.94 -6.14 -30.28
N LEU A 276 1.62 -6.32 -30.10
CA LEU A 276 0.59 -5.31 -30.38
C LEU A 276 -0.33 -5.13 -29.15
N SER A 277 0.13 -5.49 -27.97
CA SER A 277 -0.71 -5.58 -26.77
C SER A 277 -1.28 -4.24 -26.33
N GLY A 278 -2.57 -4.23 -25.98
CA GLY A 278 -3.34 -3.03 -25.66
C GLY A 278 -3.78 -2.18 -26.86
N VAL A 279 -3.68 -2.65 -28.11
CA VAL A 279 -4.15 -1.90 -29.31
C VAL A 279 -5.69 -2.04 -29.48
N PRO A 280 -6.50 -1.02 -29.11
CA PRO A 280 -7.92 -1.19 -28.73
C PRO A 280 -8.89 -1.34 -29.91
N ASN A 281 -8.40 -1.35 -31.15
CA ASN A 281 -9.23 -1.58 -32.34
C ASN A 281 -8.78 -2.77 -33.20
N LEU A 282 -7.87 -3.62 -32.69
CA LEU A 282 -7.46 -4.83 -33.39
C LEU A 282 -8.67 -5.75 -33.66
N LYS A 283 -9.61 -5.87 -32.71
CA LYS A 283 -10.91 -6.55 -32.89
C LYS A 283 -11.73 -6.11 -34.11
N SER A 284 -11.55 -4.90 -34.64
CA SER A 284 -12.25 -4.48 -35.86
C SER A 284 -11.64 -5.16 -37.10
N SER A 285 -10.30 -5.20 -37.16
CA SER A 285 -9.56 -5.40 -38.40
C SER A 285 -9.27 -6.87 -38.68
N HIS A 286 -10.24 -7.50 -39.34
CA HIS A 286 -10.13 -8.87 -39.83
C HIS A 286 -8.94 -9.07 -40.79
N MET A 287 -8.50 -8.01 -41.47
CA MET A 287 -7.37 -8.06 -42.40
C MET A 287 -6.03 -8.25 -41.67
N TRP A 288 -5.81 -7.57 -40.54
CA TRP A 288 -4.55 -7.65 -39.79
C TRP A 288 -4.28 -9.08 -39.31
N MET A 289 -5.27 -9.76 -38.71
CA MET A 289 -5.12 -11.15 -38.28
C MET A 289 -4.83 -12.11 -39.45
N GLN A 290 -5.40 -11.87 -40.63
CA GLN A 290 -5.08 -12.65 -41.84
C GLN A 290 -3.66 -12.37 -42.36
N MET A 291 -3.09 -11.18 -42.14
CA MET A 291 -1.71 -10.87 -42.54
C MET A 291 -0.69 -11.39 -41.53
N ILE A 292 -0.99 -11.33 -40.22
CA ILE A 292 -0.22 -12.03 -39.18
C ILE A 292 -0.11 -13.52 -39.54
N GLY A 293 -1.24 -14.17 -39.88
CA GLY A 293 -1.28 -15.58 -40.32
C GLY A 293 -0.42 -15.93 -41.54
N LYS A 294 0.01 -14.94 -42.34
CA LYS A 294 0.91 -15.13 -43.50
C LYS A 294 2.40 -15.02 -43.15
N LEU A 295 2.76 -14.51 -41.97
CA LEU A 295 4.16 -14.37 -41.56
C LEU A 295 4.80 -15.76 -41.38
N PRO A 296 5.98 -16.05 -41.97
CA PRO A 296 6.53 -17.41 -42.01
C PRO A 296 7.59 -17.71 -40.94
N LYS A 297 7.83 -16.80 -39.99
CA LYS A 297 8.94 -16.89 -39.02
C LYS A 297 8.63 -16.47 -37.58
N ILE A 298 7.38 -16.11 -37.30
CA ILE A 298 6.95 -15.68 -35.96
C ILE A 298 7.22 -16.80 -34.95
N GLN A 299 7.98 -16.45 -33.92
CA GLN A 299 8.32 -17.27 -32.76
C GLN A 299 7.57 -16.77 -31.53
N GLU A 300 7.40 -15.46 -31.39
CA GLU A 300 6.63 -14.81 -30.33
C GLU A 300 5.54 -13.92 -30.92
N LEU A 301 4.31 -14.10 -30.45
CA LEU A 301 3.15 -13.29 -30.81
C LEU A 301 2.40 -12.89 -29.54
N LYS A 302 2.38 -11.60 -29.25
CA LYS A 302 1.68 -11.03 -28.09
C LYS A 302 0.56 -10.10 -28.53
N LEU A 303 -0.66 -10.42 -28.11
CA LEU A 303 -1.89 -9.69 -28.42
C LEU A 303 -2.76 -9.53 -27.17
N SER A 304 -2.12 -9.30 -26.01
CA SER A 304 -2.82 -9.06 -24.75
C SER A 304 -3.67 -7.79 -24.83
N GLY A 305 -4.78 -7.71 -24.07
CA GLY A 305 -5.56 -6.47 -23.95
C GLY A 305 -6.17 -5.92 -25.25
N CYS A 306 -6.35 -6.77 -26.28
CA CYS A 306 -6.73 -6.35 -27.63
C CYS A 306 -8.24 -6.43 -27.94
N ASP A 307 -9.08 -6.66 -26.92
CA ASP A 307 -10.52 -6.94 -27.01
C ASP A 307 -10.88 -8.08 -28.00
N LEU A 308 -10.02 -9.09 -28.15
CA LEU A 308 -10.25 -10.24 -29.02
C LEU A 308 -11.30 -11.19 -28.42
N SER A 309 -12.01 -11.97 -29.24
CA SER A 309 -13.06 -12.90 -28.80
C SER A 309 -13.26 -14.09 -29.75
N ASP A 310 -14.06 -15.07 -29.34
CA ASP A 310 -14.27 -16.36 -30.02
C ASP A 310 -14.79 -16.23 -31.46
N LEU A 311 -15.49 -15.14 -31.78
CA LEU A 311 -15.97 -14.85 -33.14
C LEU A 311 -14.82 -14.61 -34.12
N TYR A 312 -13.69 -14.10 -33.64
CA TYR A 312 -12.54 -13.72 -34.47
C TYR A 312 -11.62 -14.90 -34.79
N LEU A 313 -11.48 -15.86 -33.86
CA LEU A 313 -10.78 -17.13 -34.12
C LEU A 313 -11.32 -17.84 -35.38
N ARG A 314 -12.65 -17.85 -35.55
CA ARG A 314 -13.36 -18.41 -36.71
C ARG A 314 -13.01 -17.72 -38.05
N SER A 315 -12.43 -16.54 -38.04
CA SER A 315 -11.89 -15.88 -39.23
C SER A 315 -10.51 -16.41 -39.61
N ILE A 316 -9.69 -16.80 -38.61
CA ILE A 316 -8.31 -17.26 -38.77
C ILE A 316 -8.28 -18.73 -39.18
N SER A 317 -9.07 -19.60 -38.53
CA SER A 317 -9.13 -21.06 -38.79
C SER A 317 -9.57 -21.47 -40.20
N ARG A 318 -9.81 -20.51 -41.11
CA ARG A 318 -10.16 -20.71 -42.52
C ARG A 318 -8.96 -20.63 -43.46
N SER A 319 -7.75 -20.35 -42.96
CA SER A 319 -6.52 -20.28 -43.75
C SER A 319 -5.38 -20.99 -43.03
N PRO A 320 -4.45 -21.64 -43.76
CA PRO A 320 -3.27 -22.25 -43.16
C PRO A 320 -2.35 -21.14 -42.59
N LEU A 321 -1.82 -21.37 -41.39
CA LEU A 321 -0.90 -20.45 -40.72
C LEU A 321 0.54 -20.74 -41.13
N ASN A 322 1.22 -19.74 -41.70
CA ASN A 322 2.58 -19.89 -42.22
C ASN A 322 3.64 -20.03 -41.10
N PHE A 323 3.34 -19.59 -39.88
CA PHE A 323 4.19 -19.73 -38.69
C PHE A 323 3.92 -21.00 -37.85
N SER A 324 3.10 -21.93 -38.35
CA SER A 324 2.66 -23.13 -37.60
C SER A 324 3.80 -24.07 -37.15
N THR A 325 5.01 -23.89 -37.67
CA THR A 325 6.23 -24.61 -37.26
C THR A 325 7.29 -23.71 -36.62
N SER A 326 6.99 -22.43 -36.38
CA SER A 326 7.91 -21.48 -35.73
C SER A 326 7.37 -20.88 -34.43
N LEU A 327 6.04 -20.74 -34.28
CA LEU A 327 5.43 -20.12 -33.09
C LEU A 327 5.67 -20.96 -31.82
N ALA A 328 6.37 -20.35 -30.87
CA ALA A 328 6.83 -20.93 -29.61
C ALA A 328 6.23 -20.23 -28.37
N ILE A 329 6.02 -18.92 -28.42
CA ILE A 329 5.41 -18.11 -27.36
C ILE A 329 4.15 -17.44 -27.92
N LEU A 330 3.02 -17.63 -27.24
CA LEU A 330 1.74 -17.01 -27.60
C LEU A 330 1.07 -16.42 -26.35
N ASP A 331 0.86 -15.11 -26.38
CA ASP A 331 0.12 -14.38 -25.34
C ASP A 331 -1.18 -13.82 -25.91
N LEU A 332 -2.27 -14.21 -25.25
CA LEU A 332 -3.65 -13.81 -25.52
C LEU A 332 -4.37 -13.40 -24.21
N SER A 333 -3.62 -12.99 -23.19
CA SER A 333 -4.13 -12.53 -21.90
C SER A 333 -5.04 -11.29 -21.99
N SER A 334 -5.79 -10.98 -20.93
CA SER A 334 -6.64 -9.78 -20.83
C SER A 334 -7.58 -9.55 -22.03
N ASN A 335 -8.16 -10.62 -22.58
CA ASN A 335 -9.03 -10.58 -23.75
C ASN A 335 -10.47 -11.02 -23.42
N THR A 336 -11.36 -10.99 -24.41
CA THR A 336 -12.77 -11.35 -24.27
C THR A 336 -13.08 -12.75 -24.83
N PHE A 337 -12.14 -13.70 -24.71
CA PHE A 337 -12.42 -15.10 -25.03
C PHE A 337 -13.28 -15.73 -23.94
N SER A 338 -14.30 -16.48 -24.37
CA SER A 338 -15.28 -17.11 -23.48
C SER A 338 -15.46 -18.60 -23.72
N SER A 339 -14.82 -19.16 -24.76
CA SER A 339 -15.02 -20.56 -25.16
C SER A 339 -13.72 -21.34 -25.24
N SER A 340 -13.77 -22.61 -24.83
CA SER A 340 -12.68 -23.58 -24.97
C SER A 340 -12.27 -23.87 -26.43
N ASN A 341 -13.00 -23.33 -27.42
CA ASN A 341 -12.56 -23.21 -28.81
C ASN A 341 -11.18 -22.54 -28.97
N ILE A 342 -10.71 -21.73 -28.01
CA ILE A 342 -9.35 -21.18 -28.07
C ILE A 342 -8.29 -22.30 -28.04
N PHE A 343 -8.47 -23.32 -27.19
CA PHE A 343 -7.54 -24.45 -27.12
C PHE A 343 -7.58 -25.28 -28.41
N GLU A 344 -8.76 -25.50 -28.99
CA GLU A 344 -8.86 -26.12 -30.33
C GLU A 344 -8.10 -25.31 -31.39
N TRP A 345 -8.15 -23.98 -31.35
CA TRP A 345 -7.39 -23.15 -32.26
C TRP A 345 -5.88 -23.24 -31.99
N VAL A 346 -5.42 -23.01 -30.76
CA VAL A 346 -3.99 -22.99 -30.39
C VAL A 346 -3.30 -24.33 -30.69
N PHE A 347 -3.87 -25.45 -30.24
CA PHE A 347 -3.28 -26.79 -30.44
C PHE A 347 -3.34 -27.29 -31.90
N ASN A 348 -4.18 -26.68 -32.76
CA ASN A 348 -4.11 -26.89 -34.22
C ASN A 348 -3.27 -25.83 -34.96
N ALA A 349 -2.98 -24.68 -34.35
CA ALA A 349 -2.25 -23.57 -34.96
C ALA A 349 -0.73 -23.78 -34.98
N THR A 350 -0.16 -24.44 -33.97
CA THR A 350 1.28 -24.75 -33.88
C THR A 350 1.55 -26.04 -33.11
N THR A 351 2.58 -26.78 -33.53
CA THR A 351 3.10 -27.96 -32.80
C THR A 351 4.32 -27.66 -31.93
N ASN A 352 4.84 -26.43 -32.02
CA ASN A 352 6.12 -26.02 -31.43
C ASN A 352 5.95 -25.03 -30.27
N LEU A 353 4.72 -24.89 -29.76
CA LEU A 353 4.41 -24.03 -28.61
C LEU A 353 5.10 -24.52 -27.33
N ILE A 354 5.77 -23.59 -26.67
CA ILE A 354 6.51 -23.74 -25.40
C ILE A 354 5.81 -22.96 -24.29
N GLU A 355 5.24 -21.79 -24.60
CA GLU A 355 4.63 -20.88 -23.64
C GLU A 355 3.27 -20.39 -24.17
N LEU A 356 2.24 -20.53 -23.35
CA LEU A 356 0.88 -20.08 -23.62
C LEU A 356 0.36 -19.26 -22.43
N ASP A 357 0.09 -17.99 -22.67
CA ASP A 357 -0.60 -17.11 -21.73
C ASP A 357 -2.02 -16.83 -22.22
N LEU A 358 -2.99 -17.09 -21.34
CA LEU A 358 -4.41 -16.87 -21.51
C LEU A 358 -5.04 -16.23 -20.27
N CYS A 359 -4.25 -15.57 -19.40
CA CYS A 359 -4.73 -15.00 -18.14
C CYS A 359 -5.81 -13.91 -18.37
N ASP A 360 -6.61 -13.59 -17.34
CA ASP A 360 -7.70 -12.59 -17.39
C ASP A 360 -8.62 -12.73 -18.62
N ASN A 361 -9.14 -13.95 -18.86
CA ASN A 361 -10.12 -14.27 -19.88
C ASN A 361 -11.39 -14.92 -19.29
N PHE A 362 -12.54 -14.69 -19.94
CA PHE A 362 -13.88 -15.01 -19.44
C PHE A 362 -14.31 -16.46 -19.70
N PHE A 363 -13.45 -17.45 -19.46
CA PHE A 363 -13.74 -18.86 -19.75
C PHE A 363 -14.82 -19.46 -18.85
N GLU A 364 -16.07 -19.42 -19.29
CA GLU A 364 -17.15 -20.21 -18.68
C GLU A 364 -17.10 -21.67 -19.17
N VAL A 365 -16.76 -22.60 -18.25
CA VAL A 365 -16.99 -24.06 -18.33
C VAL A 365 -15.96 -24.91 -19.12
N THR A 366 -15.95 -26.20 -18.81
CA THR A 366 -14.97 -27.27 -19.09
C THR A 366 -14.20 -27.21 -20.41
N ILE A 367 -12.87 -27.28 -20.25
CA ILE A 367 -11.89 -27.72 -21.26
C ILE A 367 -12.11 -29.21 -21.58
N SER A 368 -11.97 -29.61 -22.86
CA SER A 368 -12.11 -31.00 -23.30
C SER A 368 -10.93 -31.89 -22.85
N TYR A 369 -11.18 -33.18 -22.67
CA TYR A 369 -10.18 -34.17 -22.26
C TYR A 369 -9.12 -34.42 -23.36
N ASP A 370 -9.46 -34.25 -24.64
CA ASP A 370 -8.62 -34.68 -25.76
C ASP A 370 -7.35 -33.83 -25.99
N PHE A 371 -7.24 -32.62 -25.40
CA PHE A 371 -6.13 -31.70 -25.69
C PHE A 371 -4.75 -32.22 -25.27
N GLY A 372 -4.64 -32.85 -24.09
CA GLY A 372 -3.36 -33.34 -23.53
C GLY A 372 -2.67 -34.43 -24.37
N ASN A 373 -3.37 -35.03 -25.33
CA ASN A 373 -2.81 -36.03 -26.25
C ASN A 373 -2.14 -35.41 -27.50
N THR A 374 -2.18 -34.08 -27.66
CA THR A 374 -1.53 -33.38 -28.78
C THR A 374 -0.04 -33.13 -28.47
N ARG A 375 0.82 -33.21 -29.50
CA ARG A 375 2.29 -33.26 -29.34
C ARG A 375 2.96 -31.89 -29.16
N ASN A 376 2.46 -31.04 -28.28
CA ASN A 376 3.07 -29.75 -28.01
C ASN A 376 4.14 -29.88 -26.91
N HIS A 377 5.25 -29.16 -27.08
CA HIS A 377 6.35 -29.11 -26.12
C HIS A 377 6.10 -27.99 -25.09
N LEU A 378 4.86 -27.90 -24.60
CA LEU A 378 4.43 -26.82 -23.73
C LEU A 378 5.15 -26.95 -22.38
N GLU A 379 5.98 -25.97 -22.04
CA GLU A 379 6.76 -25.90 -20.81
C GLU A 379 6.14 -24.92 -19.80
N LYS A 380 5.35 -23.94 -20.27
CA LYS A 380 4.65 -22.96 -19.43
C LYS A 380 3.19 -22.78 -19.86
N LEU A 381 2.31 -22.63 -18.88
CA LEU A 381 0.90 -22.32 -19.08
C LEU A 381 0.38 -21.39 -17.99
N ASP A 382 -0.17 -20.24 -18.37
CA ASP A 382 -0.89 -19.33 -17.47
C ASP A 382 -2.40 -19.32 -17.81
N LEU A 383 -3.24 -19.54 -16.80
CA LEU A 383 -4.70 -19.46 -16.85
C LEU A 383 -5.26 -18.65 -15.66
N SER A 384 -4.44 -17.78 -15.06
CA SER A 384 -4.80 -16.93 -13.92
C SER A 384 -5.95 -15.97 -14.29
N GLY A 385 -6.79 -15.60 -13.34
CA GLY A 385 -7.98 -14.75 -13.56
C GLY A 385 -9.12 -15.42 -14.34
N THR A 386 -8.99 -16.68 -14.76
CA THR A 386 -10.04 -17.42 -15.50
C THR A 386 -10.93 -18.25 -14.55
N ASP A 387 -12.27 -18.22 -14.72
CA ASP A 387 -13.23 -18.86 -13.80
C ASP A 387 -13.32 -20.39 -13.99
N LEU A 388 -12.29 -21.11 -13.56
CA LEU A 388 -12.14 -22.57 -13.69
C LEU A 388 -13.01 -23.34 -12.69
N GLN A 389 -14.33 -23.10 -12.70
CA GLN A 389 -15.30 -23.59 -11.72
C GLN A 389 -15.13 -25.08 -11.40
N GLY A 390 -14.72 -25.37 -10.15
CA GLY A 390 -14.56 -26.73 -9.64
C GLY A 390 -13.40 -27.54 -10.23
N GLY A 391 -12.44 -26.88 -10.91
CA GLY A 391 -11.14 -27.45 -11.31
C GLY A 391 -11.20 -28.71 -12.17
N THR A 392 -12.35 -29.07 -12.76
CA THR A 392 -12.55 -30.33 -13.50
C THR A 392 -11.74 -30.41 -14.80
N SER A 393 -11.30 -29.27 -15.32
CA SER A 393 -10.44 -29.13 -16.50
C SER A 393 -8.99 -29.56 -16.31
N LEU A 394 -8.47 -29.60 -15.08
CA LEU A 394 -7.03 -29.78 -14.82
C LEU A 394 -6.49 -31.15 -15.24
N GLU A 395 -7.35 -32.16 -15.34
CA GLU A 395 -6.97 -33.51 -15.82
C GLU A 395 -6.44 -33.45 -17.26
N SER A 396 -6.94 -32.53 -18.10
CA SER A 396 -6.52 -32.33 -19.51
C SER A 396 -5.06 -31.89 -19.69
N PHE A 397 -4.45 -31.30 -18.65
CA PHE A 397 -3.04 -30.85 -18.67
C PHE A 397 -2.09 -31.86 -18.01
N SER A 398 -2.63 -32.87 -17.32
CA SER A 398 -1.85 -33.81 -16.51
C SER A 398 -0.90 -34.71 -17.32
N ASP A 399 -1.20 -34.93 -18.60
CA ASP A 399 -0.40 -35.72 -19.53
C ASP A 399 0.57 -34.87 -20.41
N ILE A 400 0.73 -33.57 -20.12
CA ILE A 400 1.73 -32.72 -20.77
C ILE A 400 3.09 -32.92 -20.07
N CYS A 401 3.84 -33.92 -20.51
CA CYS A 401 5.10 -34.34 -19.86
C CYS A 401 6.29 -33.37 -20.02
N SER A 402 6.09 -32.24 -20.71
CA SER A 402 7.05 -31.12 -20.83
C SER A 402 6.75 -29.97 -19.87
N LEU A 403 5.59 -29.95 -19.22
CA LEU A 403 5.10 -28.80 -18.45
C LEU A 403 5.99 -28.56 -17.21
N GLN A 404 6.63 -27.40 -17.15
CA GLN A 404 7.53 -26.96 -16.07
C GLN A 404 6.90 -25.89 -15.17
N SER A 405 6.05 -25.02 -15.71
CA SER A 405 5.34 -23.96 -14.98
C SER A 405 3.83 -24.00 -15.25
N MET A 406 3.03 -23.84 -14.21
CA MET A 406 1.57 -23.69 -14.29
C MET A 406 1.09 -22.64 -13.29
N HIS A 407 0.46 -21.57 -13.78
CA HIS A 407 -0.12 -20.52 -12.94
C HIS A 407 -1.65 -20.51 -13.11
N LEU A 408 -2.37 -20.48 -11.99
CA LEU A 408 -3.83 -20.61 -11.88
C LEU A 408 -4.35 -19.63 -10.79
N ASP A 409 -3.78 -18.44 -10.75
CA ASP A 409 -3.98 -17.48 -9.67
C ASP A 409 -5.28 -16.74 -9.87
N TYR A 410 -6.02 -16.39 -8.80
CA TYR A 410 -7.36 -15.77 -8.91
C TYR A 410 -8.42 -16.63 -9.65
N SER A 411 -8.12 -17.87 -10.05
CA SER A 411 -8.97 -18.75 -10.88
C SER A 411 -10.21 -19.36 -10.18
N ASN A 412 -10.64 -18.81 -9.03
CA ASN A 412 -11.83 -19.21 -8.26
C ASN A 412 -11.89 -20.71 -7.87
N LEU A 413 -10.74 -21.39 -7.82
CA LEU A 413 -10.63 -22.81 -7.48
C LEU A 413 -11.07 -23.04 -6.03
N ASN A 414 -12.03 -23.94 -5.80
CA ASN A 414 -12.71 -24.12 -4.51
C ASN A 414 -12.73 -25.56 -3.98
N GLU A 415 -11.96 -26.45 -4.60
CA GLU A 415 -11.84 -27.86 -4.21
C GLU A 415 -10.92 -28.07 -2.99
N ASP A 416 -10.73 -29.32 -2.58
CA ASP A 416 -9.64 -29.72 -1.69
C ASP A 416 -8.32 -29.78 -2.48
N ILE A 417 -7.23 -29.24 -1.95
CA ILE A 417 -5.90 -29.23 -2.60
C ILE A 417 -5.43 -30.64 -3.01
N SER A 418 -5.76 -31.66 -2.23
CA SER A 418 -5.44 -33.07 -2.54
C SER A 418 -6.15 -33.54 -3.81
N THR A 419 -7.30 -32.94 -4.14
CA THR A 419 -8.04 -33.23 -5.38
C THR A 419 -7.37 -32.54 -6.56
N ILE A 420 -6.98 -31.28 -6.44
CA ILE A 420 -6.25 -30.51 -7.47
C ILE A 420 -4.93 -31.21 -7.81
N LEU A 421 -4.09 -31.50 -6.80
CA LEU A 421 -2.82 -32.18 -7.00
C LEU A 421 -2.98 -33.61 -7.57
N ARG A 422 -4.08 -34.31 -7.24
CA ARG A 422 -4.42 -35.60 -7.85
C ARG A 422 -4.81 -35.47 -9.33
N LYS A 423 -5.54 -34.41 -9.72
CA LYS A 423 -5.86 -34.15 -11.15
C LYS A 423 -4.59 -33.88 -11.96
N LEU A 424 -3.62 -33.18 -11.40
CA LEU A 424 -2.31 -32.93 -12.00
C LEU A 424 -1.33 -34.13 -11.90
N SER A 425 -1.72 -35.27 -11.31
CA SER A 425 -0.82 -36.39 -11.02
C SER A 425 -0.54 -37.34 -12.20
N GLY A 426 -0.71 -36.88 -13.45
CA GLY A 426 -0.31 -37.59 -14.68
C GLY A 426 1.23 -37.62 -14.86
N CYS A 427 1.73 -37.49 -16.09
CA CYS A 427 3.18 -37.36 -16.30
C CYS A 427 3.73 -35.96 -15.97
N ALA A 428 2.91 -34.91 -16.03
CA ALA A 428 3.30 -33.53 -15.70
C ALA A 428 3.91 -33.41 -14.28
N ARG A 429 3.51 -34.27 -13.34
CA ARG A 429 4.07 -34.30 -11.98
C ARG A 429 5.60 -34.51 -11.92
N TYR A 430 6.20 -35.06 -12.97
CA TYR A 430 7.64 -35.29 -13.06
C TYR A 430 8.42 -34.13 -13.72
N SER A 431 7.75 -33.25 -14.47
CA SER A 431 8.35 -32.10 -15.16
C SER A 431 8.10 -30.78 -14.43
N LEU A 432 6.99 -30.68 -13.68
CA LEU A 432 6.57 -29.46 -13.00
C LEU A 432 7.60 -29.01 -11.95
N GLN A 433 8.02 -27.76 -12.08
CA GLN A 433 9.04 -27.08 -11.28
C GLN A 433 8.46 -25.84 -10.58
N ASP A 434 7.46 -25.19 -11.18
CA ASP A 434 6.74 -24.07 -10.60
C ASP A 434 5.22 -24.31 -10.70
N LEU A 435 4.49 -23.92 -9.65
CA LEU A 435 3.05 -24.08 -9.53
C LEU A 435 2.51 -22.96 -8.63
N SER A 436 1.74 -22.05 -9.22
CA SER A 436 1.06 -20.97 -8.51
C SER A 436 -0.45 -21.25 -8.45
N LEU A 437 -1.02 -21.18 -7.25
CA LEU A 437 -2.45 -21.32 -6.94
C LEU A 437 -2.94 -20.16 -6.04
N HIS A 438 -2.33 -18.98 -6.17
CA HIS A 438 -2.53 -17.79 -5.33
C HIS A 438 -3.95 -17.22 -5.42
N ASP A 439 -4.43 -16.60 -4.33
CA ASP A 439 -5.77 -15.99 -4.17
C ASP A 439 -6.91 -16.82 -4.77
N ASN A 440 -7.01 -18.05 -4.27
CA ASN A 440 -8.07 -18.97 -4.62
C ASN A 440 -8.91 -19.31 -3.37
N GLN A 441 -9.91 -20.16 -3.55
CA GLN A 441 -10.83 -20.57 -2.48
C GLN A 441 -10.51 -22.00 -1.98
N ILE A 442 -9.30 -22.51 -2.24
CA ILE A 442 -8.90 -23.91 -2.07
C ILE A 442 -8.88 -24.30 -0.60
N THR A 443 -9.40 -25.49 -0.32
CA THR A 443 -9.59 -26.05 1.02
C THR A 443 -8.71 -27.29 1.24
N GLY A 444 -8.83 -27.92 2.40
CA GLY A 444 -8.10 -29.14 2.75
C GLY A 444 -6.88 -28.89 3.62
N THR A 445 -6.09 -29.94 3.86
CA THR A 445 -4.84 -29.86 4.62
C THR A 445 -3.66 -29.57 3.71
N PHE A 446 -2.71 -28.72 4.14
CA PHE A 446 -1.47 -28.45 3.40
C PHE A 446 -0.76 -29.78 3.04
N PRO A 447 -0.57 -30.09 1.74
CA PRO A 447 -0.44 -31.49 1.29
C PRO A 447 1.01 -31.98 1.22
N ASP A 448 1.18 -33.30 1.23
CA ASP A 448 2.47 -33.92 0.91
C ASP A 448 2.81 -33.68 -0.57
N LEU A 449 3.87 -32.91 -0.81
CA LEU A 449 4.34 -32.48 -2.13
C LEU A 449 5.35 -33.45 -2.75
N SER A 450 5.71 -34.56 -2.07
CA SER A 450 6.69 -35.52 -2.60
C SER A 450 6.23 -36.25 -3.88
N ILE A 451 4.94 -36.15 -4.22
CA ILE A 451 4.37 -36.57 -5.51
C ILE A 451 4.81 -35.72 -6.72
N PHE A 452 5.37 -34.52 -6.48
CA PHE A 452 6.02 -33.67 -7.49
C PHE A 452 7.54 -33.60 -7.23
N PRO A 453 8.32 -34.63 -7.58
CA PRO A 453 9.74 -34.75 -7.20
C PRO A 453 10.68 -33.71 -7.83
N SER A 454 10.19 -32.92 -8.79
CA SER A 454 10.94 -31.86 -9.49
C SER A 454 10.56 -30.45 -9.04
N LEU A 455 9.56 -30.29 -8.16
CA LEU A 455 9.01 -28.99 -7.78
C LEU A 455 10.04 -28.15 -7.03
N LYS A 456 10.23 -26.89 -7.47
CA LYS A 456 11.14 -25.89 -6.89
C LYS A 456 10.36 -24.80 -6.19
N THR A 457 9.35 -24.26 -6.85
CA THR A 457 8.48 -23.21 -6.32
C THR A 457 7.08 -23.78 -6.18
N ILE A 458 6.42 -23.42 -5.07
CA ILE A 458 4.96 -23.51 -4.97
C ILE A 458 4.43 -22.27 -4.25
N ASP A 459 3.45 -21.63 -4.86
CA ASP A 459 2.64 -20.60 -4.21
C ASP A 459 1.24 -21.15 -3.95
N LEU A 460 0.83 -21.06 -2.68
CA LEU A 460 -0.51 -21.45 -2.21
C LEU A 460 -1.14 -20.32 -1.40
N SER A 461 -0.62 -19.10 -1.54
CA SER A 461 -0.96 -17.98 -0.66
C SER A 461 -2.39 -17.49 -0.89
N THR A 462 -2.97 -16.86 0.13
CA THR A 462 -4.37 -16.39 0.14
C THR A 462 -5.35 -17.53 -0.21
N ASN A 463 -5.40 -18.55 0.64
CA ASN A 463 -6.29 -19.72 0.47
C ASN A 463 -6.89 -20.16 1.82
N LYS A 464 -7.59 -21.30 1.87
CA LYS A 464 -8.27 -21.84 3.07
C LYS A 464 -7.65 -23.17 3.55
N LEU A 465 -6.37 -23.38 3.26
CA LEU A 465 -5.63 -24.57 3.69
C LEU A 465 -5.46 -24.58 5.21
N ASN A 466 -5.48 -25.77 5.80
CA ASN A 466 -5.35 -25.97 7.24
C ASN A 466 -4.44 -27.17 7.58
N GLY A 467 -4.47 -27.65 8.82
CA GLY A 467 -3.60 -28.72 9.29
C GLY A 467 -2.18 -28.24 9.53
N LYS A 468 -1.21 -29.17 9.50
CA LYS A 468 0.19 -28.91 9.83
C LYS A 468 1.10 -29.00 8.61
N VAL A 469 2.25 -28.36 8.69
CA VAL A 469 3.32 -28.50 7.69
C VAL A 469 3.75 -29.98 7.58
N PRO A 470 3.68 -30.60 6.39
CA PRO A 470 3.95 -32.02 6.22
C PRO A 470 5.46 -32.31 6.11
N HIS A 471 5.84 -33.57 6.37
CA HIS A 471 7.22 -34.01 6.23
C HIS A 471 7.68 -34.13 4.76
N GLY A 472 6.76 -34.53 3.86
CA GLY A 472 7.04 -34.79 2.45
C GLY A 472 7.07 -33.53 1.60
N ILE A 473 8.23 -32.87 1.60
CA ILE A 473 8.55 -31.75 0.70
C ILE A 473 9.66 -32.21 -0.26
N PRO A 474 9.55 -31.97 -1.58
CA PRO A 474 10.54 -32.44 -2.55
C PRO A 474 11.88 -31.73 -2.36
N LYS A 475 12.98 -32.48 -2.50
CA LYS A 475 14.35 -31.99 -2.23
C LYS A 475 14.86 -30.92 -3.19
N SER A 476 14.11 -30.66 -4.26
CA SER A 476 14.29 -29.58 -5.24
C SER A 476 13.76 -28.23 -4.79
N SER A 477 12.98 -28.16 -3.69
CA SER A 477 12.29 -26.92 -3.27
C SER A 477 13.24 -25.75 -3.02
N GLU A 478 13.13 -24.69 -3.83
CA GLU A 478 13.82 -23.40 -3.71
C GLU A 478 12.94 -22.34 -3.02
N SER A 479 11.60 -22.40 -3.19
CA SER A 479 10.64 -21.45 -2.60
C SER A 479 9.34 -22.14 -2.20
N LEU A 480 8.81 -21.81 -1.02
CA LEU A 480 7.54 -22.32 -0.50
C LEU A 480 6.73 -21.16 0.09
N ILE A 481 5.57 -20.83 -0.51
CA ILE A 481 4.77 -19.64 -0.18
C ILE A 481 3.29 -19.97 0.17
N PRO A 482 3.00 -20.73 1.25
CA PRO A 482 1.64 -20.89 1.77
C PRO A 482 1.22 -19.75 2.75
N GLU A 483 1.41 -18.49 2.36
CA GLU A 483 1.02 -17.28 3.12
C GLU A 483 -0.52 -17.13 3.23
N SER A 484 -1.05 -16.36 4.18
CA SER A 484 -2.49 -16.05 4.33
C SER A 484 -3.41 -17.29 4.24
N ASN A 485 -3.21 -18.22 5.17
CA ASN A 485 -3.90 -19.50 5.25
C ASN A 485 -4.29 -19.83 6.72
N SER A 486 -4.62 -21.09 7.02
CA SER A 486 -5.00 -21.56 8.37
C SER A 486 -4.11 -22.71 8.88
N ILE A 487 -2.85 -22.76 8.46
CA ILE A 487 -1.86 -23.78 8.84
C ILE A 487 -1.41 -23.56 10.29
N GLU A 488 -1.31 -24.63 11.07
CA GLU A 488 -0.99 -24.65 12.50
C GLU A 488 0.24 -25.52 12.83
N GLY A 489 0.74 -25.43 14.07
CA GLY A 489 1.92 -26.16 14.53
C GLY A 489 3.22 -25.40 14.26
N GLY A 490 4.19 -26.10 13.66
CA GLY A 490 5.53 -25.58 13.36
C GLY A 490 6.21 -26.39 12.24
N ILE A 491 7.54 -26.37 12.18
CA ILE A 491 8.31 -26.82 11.01
C ILE A 491 9.00 -28.18 11.27
N PRO A 492 8.74 -29.23 10.47
CA PRO A 492 9.40 -30.53 10.63
C PRO A 492 10.91 -30.52 10.33
N GLU A 493 11.67 -31.40 11.01
CA GLU A 493 13.12 -31.62 10.80
C GLU A 493 13.52 -31.96 9.35
N SER A 494 12.58 -32.40 8.49
CA SER A 494 12.86 -32.64 7.07
C SER A 494 13.24 -31.34 6.33
N PHE A 495 12.74 -30.17 6.77
CA PHE A 495 13.07 -28.88 6.18
C PHE A 495 14.57 -28.55 6.26
N GLY A 496 15.26 -28.95 7.33
CA GLY A 496 16.70 -28.76 7.45
C GLY A 496 17.52 -29.45 6.35
N ASN A 497 16.94 -30.45 5.66
CA ASN A 497 17.58 -31.18 4.56
C ASN A 497 17.24 -30.63 3.16
N LEU A 498 16.48 -29.53 3.06
CA LEU A 498 16.17 -28.84 1.81
C LEU A 498 17.31 -27.90 1.43
N CYS A 499 18.42 -28.46 0.95
CA CYS A 499 19.63 -27.72 0.61
C CYS A 499 19.51 -26.64 -0.49
N PRO A 500 18.49 -26.61 -1.37
CA PRO A 500 18.30 -25.49 -2.29
C PRO A 500 17.27 -24.45 -1.80
N LEU A 501 16.65 -24.63 -0.63
CA LEU A 501 15.61 -23.73 -0.11
C LEU A 501 16.17 -22.33 0.16
N ARG A 502 15.64 -21.33 -0.54
CA ARG A 502 16.00 -19.90 -0.42
C ARG A 502 14.93 -19.09 0.28
N SER A 503 13.66 -19.37 0.01
CA SER A 503 12.53 -18.64 0.59
C SER A 503 11.56 -19.59 1.27
N LEU A 504 11.13 -19.21 2.49
CA LEU A 504 10.03 -19.84 3.20
C LEU A 504 9.12 -18.74 3.75
N ASP A 505 7.91 -18.65 3.20
CA ASP A 505 6.87 -17.74 3.68
C ASP A 505 5.66 -18.53 4.20
N LEU A 506 5.48 -18.46 5.52
CA LEU A 506 4.35 -19.02 6.25
C LEU A 506 3.67 -17.92 7.07
N SER A 507 3.72 -16.67 6.61
CA SER A 507 3.09 -15.55 7.31
C SER A 507 1.56 -15.55 7.19
N SER A 508 0.88 -14.76 8.02
CA SER A 508 -0.59 -14.66 8.10
C SER A 508 -1.27 -16.03 8.31
N ASN A 509 -0.80 -16.80 9.28
CA ASN A 509 -1.22 -18.19 9.54
C ASN A 509 -1.49 -18.44 11.04
N LYS A 510 -1.53 -19.72 11.47
CA LYS A 510 -1.85 -20.15 12.84
C LYS A 510 -0.73 -20.97 13.49
N LEU A 511 0.51 -20.85 13.00
CA LEU A 511 1.68 -21.51 13.60
C LEU A 511 1.83 -21.08 15.06
N ASN A 512 2.15 -22.02 15.94
CA ASN A 512 2.09 -21.85 17.40
C ASN A 512 3.19 -22.60 18.17
N GLU A 513 4.18 -23.15 17.47
CA GLU A 513 5.37 -23.78 18.06
C GLU A 513 6.35 -22.73 18.65
N ASP A 514 7.42 -23.19 19.31
CA ASP A 514 8.48 -22.33 19.81
C ASP A 514 9.47 -21.99 18.69
N LEU A 515 9.82 -20.71 18.53
CA LEU A 515 10.75 -20.23 17.50
C LEU A 515 12.11 -20.94 17.55
N SER A 516 12.61 -21.27 18.74
CA SER A 516 13.87 -22.01 18.90
C SER A 516 13.77 -23.46 18.40
N VAL A 517 12.58 -24.08 18.45
CA VAL A 517 12.34 -25.42 17.88
C VAL A 517 12.25 -25.34 16.36
N ILE A 518 11.48 -24.37 15.83
CA ILE A 518 11.38 -24.12 14.38
C ILE A 518 12.77 -23.90 13.76
N LEU A 519 13.56 -23.01 14.35
CA LEU A 519 14.91 -22.68 13.86
C LEU A 519 15.89 -23.82 14.07
N HIS A 520 15.79 -24.60 15.17
CA HIS A 520 16.55 -25.83 15.34
C HIS A 520 16.32 -26.78 14.15
N ASN A 521 15.06 -27.05 13.81
CA ASN A 521 14.67 -28.02 12.78
C ASN A 521 15.12 -27.61 11.37
N ILE A 522 15.17 -26.31 11.06
CA ILE A 522 15.76 -25.78 9.82
C ILE A 522 17.30 -25.81 9.89
N SER A 523 17.88 -25.52 11.06
CA SER A 523 19.34 -25.45 11.24
C SER A 523 20.06 -26.80 11.34
N PHE A 524 19.33 -27.90 11.54
CA PHE A 524 19.91 -29.23 11.75
C PHE A 524 20.76 -29.72 10.55
N GLY A 525 20.37 -29.36 9.33
CA GLY A 525 21.04 -29.77 8.09
C GLY A 525 21.70 -28.64 7.31
N CYS A 526 21.42 -28.62 6.01
CA CYS A 526 22.00 -27.73 5.01
C CYS A 526 21.18 -26.45 4.75
N ALA A 527 19.87 -26.44 5.00
CA ALA A 527 18.98 -25.35 4.57
C ALA A 527 19.37 -23.97 5.13
N LYS A 528 19.94 -23.89 6.34
CA LYS A 528 20.49 -22.65 6.92
C LYS A 528 21.58 -21.95 6.08
N TYR A 529 22.24 -22.68 5.16
CA TYR A 529 23.26 -22.13 4.28
C TYR A 529 22.69 -21.64 2.93
N SER A 530 21.47 -22.01 2.58
CA SER A 530 20.78 -21.60 1.33
C SER A 530 19.68 -20.57 1.57
N LEU A 531 19.08 -20.55 2.76
CA LEU A 531 17.94 -19.71 3.11
C LEU A 531 18.31 -18.22 3.12
N GLN A 532 17.68 -17.45 2.23
CA GLN A 532 17.82 -16.00 2.05
C GLN A 532 16.65 -15.24 2.69
N GLN A 533 15.42 -15.77 2.60
CA GLN A 533 14.21 -15.17 3.18
C GLN A 533 13.50 -16.15 4.11
N LEU A 534 13.18 -15.67 5.32
CA LEU A 534 12.35 -16.37 6.29
C LEU A 534 11.27 -15.43 6.81
N ASN A 535 10.01 -15.73 6.47
CA ASN A 535 8.86 -14.94 6.91
C ASN A 535 7.84 -15.82 7.66
N PHE A 536 7.63 -15.48 8.93
CA PHE A 536 6.60 -16.07 9.79
C PHE A 536 5.73 -14.98 10.44
N ALA A 537 5.67 -13.78 9.87
CA ALA A 537 4.88 -12.68 10.42
C ALA A 537 3.39 -13.05 10.60
N ARG A 538 2.67 -12.37 11.51
CA ARG A 538 1.23 -12.62 11.77
C ARG A 538 0.91 -14.08 12.07
N ASN A 539 1.52 -14.61 13.11
CA ASN A 539 1.30 -15.98 13.59
C ASN A 539 1.13 -15.97 15.12
N LYS A 540 1.21 -17.14 15.76
CA LYS A 540 1.14 -17.33 17.21
C LYS A 540 2.40 -17.97 17.76
N ILE A 541 3.53 -17.84 17.05
CA ILE A 541 4.81 -18.45 17.42
C ILE A 541 5.27 -17.88 18.75
N THR A 542 5.78 -18.76 19.62
CA THR A 542 6.19 -18.43 20.99
C THR A 542 7.70 -18.61 21.17
N GLY A 543 8.19 -18.42 22.40
CA GLY A 543 9.58 -18.65 22.76
C GLY A 543 10.47 -17.42 22.63
N MET A 544 11.78 -17.65 22.75
CA MET A 544 12.82 -16.62 22.67
C MET A 544 13.51 -16.66 21.30
N VAL A 545 14.08 -15.52 20.87
CA VAL A 545 14.95 -15.46 19.69
C VAL A 545 16.31 -16.11 20.03
N PRO A 546 16.72 -17.19 19.35
CA PRO A 546 18.00 -17.87 19.58
C PRO A 546 19.16 -17.15 18.88
N ASP A 547 20.38 -17.66 19.00
CA ASP A 547 21.50 -17.22 18.16
C ASP A 547 21.26 -17.63 16.70
N MET A 548 21.37 -16.67 15.78
CA MET A 548 21.12 -16.84 14.36
C MET A 548 22.40 -16.84 13.51
N SER A 549 23.57 -16.79 14.14
CA SER A 549 24.90 -16.76 13.50
C SER A 549 25.13 -17.85 12.44
N GLY A 550 24.48 -19.01 12.58
CA GLY A 550 24.59 -20.14 11.66
C GLY A 550 23.83 -20.00 10.33
N PHE A 551 22.97 -18.98 10.17
CA PHE A 551 22.22 -18.72 8.93
C PHE A 551 23.03 -17.82 7.99
N SER A 552 24.05 -18.39 7.35
CA SER A 552 25.12 -17.64 6.66
C SER A 552 24.69 -16.77 5.47
N SER A 553 23.49 -17.00 4.95
CA SER A 553 22.99 -16.45 3.69
C SER A 553 21.67 -15.69 3.85
N LEU A 554 21.19 -15.52 5.09
CA LEU A 554 19.89 -14.91 5.36
C LEU A 554 19.95 -13.38 5.20
N GLU A 555 19.13 -12.88 4.28
CA GLU A 555 19.01 -11.47 3.86
C GLU A 555 17.75 -10.82 4.45
N SER A 556 16.68 -11.58 4.69
CA SER A 556 15.41 -11.09 5.23
C SER A 556 14.86 -12.00 6.34
N LEU A 557 14.65 -11.43 7.54
CA LEU A 557 14.05 -12.11 8.68
C LEU A 557 12.83 -11.32 9.18
N LEU A 558 11.64 -11.89 8.96
CA LEU A 558 10.35 -11.24 9.22
C LEU A 558 9.55 -12.08 10.24
N LEU A 559 9.46 -11.58 11.48
CA LEU A 559 8.81 -12.24 12.62
C LEU A 559 7.75 -11.35 13.31
N SER A 560 7.35 -10.26 12.65
CA SER A 560 6.31 -9.30 13.06
C SER A 560 5.03 -9.97 13.57
N ASP A 561 4.33 -9.35 14.51
CA ASP A 561 2.98 -9.77 14.97
C ASP A 561 2.92 -11.26 15.38
N ASN A 562 3.57 -11.55 16.51
CA ASN A 562 3.72 -12.90 17.06
C ASN A 562 3.74 -12.85 18.62
N LEU A 563 3.99 -14.00 19.27
CA LEU A 563 4.01 -14.15 20.73
C LEU A 563 5.43 -14.41 21.28
N LEU A 564 6.47 -13.97 20.55
CA LEU A 564 7.87 -14.08 20.98
C LEU A 564 8.11 -13.23 22.23
N ASN A 565 8.93 -13.72 23.14
CA ASN A 565 9.12 -13.11 24.46
C ASN A 565 10.55 -13.21 25.01
N GLY A 566 10.79 -12.54 26.13
CA GLY A 566 12.06 -12.55 26.83
C GLY A 566 13.15 -11.70 26.16
N ASN A 567 14.39 -11.95 26.57
CA ASN A 567 15.55 -11.14 26.18
C ASN A 567 16.32 -11.77 25.01
N ILE A 568 16.66 -10.96 24.01
CA ILE A 568 17.77 -11.28 23.10
C ILE A 568 19.07 -11.22 23.93
N LEU A 569 19.83 -12.31 23.98
CA LEU A 569 21.04 -12.38 24.80
C LEU A 569 22.22 -11.66 24.13
N LYS A 570 23.03 -10.95 24.92
CA LYS A 570 24.15 -10.12 24.42
C LYS A 570 25.19 -10.87 23.57
N ASN A 571 25.29 -12.19 23.73
CA ASN A 571 26.18 -13.07 23.00
C ASN A 571 25.53 -13.75 21.77
N TYR A 572 24.25 -13.46 21.48
CA TYR A 572 23.58 -13.87 20.25
C TYR A 572 23.80 -12.81 19.18
N THR A 573 23.93 -13.26 17.93
CA THR A 573 24.23 -12.40 16.78
C THR A 573 23.31 -12.72 15.61
N PHE A 574 22.85 -11.67 14.93
CA PHE A 574 22.11 -11.82 13.68
C PHE A 574 23.06 -12.11 12.51
N PRO A 575 22.55 -12.69 11.40
CA PRO A 575 23.34 -12.91 10.19
C PRO A 575 23.98 -11.62 9.65
N TYR A 576 25.23 -11.73 9.22
CA TYR A 576 25.99 -10.61 8.67
C TYR A 576 25.53 -10.17 7.28
N GLN A 577 24.80 -11.05 6.57
CA GLN A 577 24.16 -10.77 5.28
C GLN A 577 22.82 -10.02 5.42
N LEU A 578 22.29 -9.86 6.63
CA LEU A 578 20.90 -9.46 6.83
C LEU A 578 20.66 -8.00 6.41
N GLU A 579 19.73 -7.82 5.49
CA GLU A 579 19.32 -6.53 4.90
C GLU A 579 18.03 -6.02 5.55
N ARG A 580 17.15 -6.92 6.01
CA ARG A 580 15.88 -6.58 6.71
C ARG A 580 15.67 -7.41 7.98
N LEU A 581 15.35 -6.74 9.09
CA LEU A 581 15.05 -7.35 10.38
C LEU A 581 13.78 -6.76 10.98
N TYR A 582 12.65 -7.47 10.87
CA TYR A 582 11.39 -7.07 11.50
C TYR A 582 11.04 -8.04 12.64
N LEU A 583 11.03 -7.53 13.87
CA LEU A 583 10.67 -8.21 15.12
C LEU A 583 9.52 -7.50 15.85
N ASP A 584 8.82 -6.60 15.16
CA ASP A 584 7.81 -5.73 15.75
C ASP A 584 6.58 -6.48 16.29
N SER A 585 5.75 -5.78 17.06
CA SER A 585 4.44 -6.27 17.50
C SER A 585 4.53 -7.63 18.23
N ASN A 586 5.56 -7.78 19.08
CA ASN A 586 5.87 -8.97 19.87
C ASN A 586 5.95 -8.61 21.37
N LYS A 587 6.38 -9.56 22.21
CA LYS A 587 6.53 -9.38 23.67
C LYS A 587 8.00 -9.42 24.12
N LEU A 588 8.92 -8.99 23.24
CA LEU A 588 10.36 -8.95 23.53
C LEU A 588 10.68 -7.87 24.56
N GLU A 589 11.64 -8.16 25.43
CA GLU A 589 12.10 -7.29 26.51
C GLU A 589 13.64 -7.30 26.63
N GLY A 590 14.18 -6.58 27.61
CA GLY A 590 15.62 -6.52 27.88
C GLY A 590 16.34 -5.37 27.19
N VAL A 591 17.65 -5.52 26.96
CA VAL A 591 18.54 -4.41 26.56
C VAL A 591 19.33 -4.74 25.32
N ILE A 592 19.04 -4.06 24.21
CA ILE A 592 19.80 -4.15 22.96
C ILE A 592 20.96 -3.15 23.00
N THR A 593 22.18 -3.67 22.94
CA THR A 593 23.43 -2.91 22.81
C THR A 593 24.01 -3.00 21.40
N ASP A 594 24.92 -2.09 21.05
CA ASP A 594 25.67 -2.04 19.78
C ASP A 594 26.23 -3.40 19.31
N SER A 595 26.68 -4.25 20.23
CA SER A 595 27.17 -5.61 19.94
C SER A 595 26.22 -6.50 19.14
N HIS A 596 24.90 -6.34 19.23
CA HIS A 596 23.94 -7.18 18.46
C HIS A 596 23.94 -6.85 16.96
N PHE A 597 24.31 -5.62 16.60
CA PHE A 597 24.31 -5.13 15.22
C PHE A 597 25.72 -5.01 14.60
N GLY A 598 26.78 -5.26 15.38
CA GLY A 598 28.15 -4.85 15.04
C GLY A 598 28.69 -5.37 13.70
N ASN A 599 28.19 -6.51 13.21
CA ASN A 599 28.66 -7.17 11.99
C ASN A 599 27.65 -7.13 10.82
N MET A 600 26.55 -6.36 10.94
CA MET A 600 25.44 -6.35 9.97
C MET A 600 25.60 -5.23 8.93
N SER A 601 26.71 -5.18 8.20
CA SER A 601 27.06 -4.05 7.31
C SER A 601 26.08 -3.82 6.15
N LYS A 602 25.24 -4.80 5.83
CA LYS A 602 24.19 -4.74 4.80
C LYS A 602 22.84 -4.19 5.28
N LEU A 603 22.62 -4.02 6.59
CA LEU A 603 21.29 -3.76 7.14
C LEU A 603 20.69 -2.44 6.60
N MET A 604 19.57 -2.54 5.90
CA MET A 604 18.83 -1.43 5.28
C MET A 604 17.55 -1.10 6.05
N ASP A 605 16.79 -2.10 6.49
CA ASP A 605 15.52 -1.88 7.18
C ASP A 605 15.47 -2.60 8.53
N VAL A 606 15.06 -1.89 9.58
CA VAL A 606 14.89 -2.46 10.92
C VAL A 606 13.59 -1.99 11.57
N ASP A 607 12.77 -2.95 12.01
CA ASP A 607 11.57 -2.70 12.79
C ASP A 607 11.61 -3.53 14.08
N LEU A 608 11.63 -2.83 15.21
CA LEU A 608 11.56 -3.40 16.56
C LEU A 608 10.30 -2.92 17.30
N SER A 609 9.42 -2.17 16.62
CA SER A 609 8.36 -1.40 17.25
C SER A 609 7.38 -2.25 18.05
N HIS A 610 6.66 -1.61 18.98
CA HIS A 610 5.64 -2.26 19.81
C HIS A 610 6.16 -3.42 20.69
N ASN A 611 7.47 -3.45 20.99
CA ASN A 611 8.10 -4.30 21.99
C ASN A 611 8.54 -3.49 23.24
N SER A 612 8.86 -4.17 24.34
CA SER A 612 9.37 -3.57 25.60
C SER A 612 10.90 -3.47 25.65
N LEU A 613 11.54 -3.20 24.51
CA LEU A 613 13.00 -3.20 24.36
C LEU A 613 13.64 -1.88 24.82
N VAL A 614 14.76 -1.96 25.54
CA VAL A 614 15.61 -0.81 25.88
C VAL A 614 16.81 -0.78 24.93
N LEU A 615 16.98 0.33 24.21
CA LEU A 615 18.03 0.50 23.21
C LEU A 615 19.18 1.32 23.82
N LYS A 616 20.31 0.68 24.11
CA LYS A 616 21.43 1.29 24.85
C LYS A 616 22.75 1.14 24.12
N PHE A 617 22.99 2.07 23.19
CA PHE A 617 24.22 2.15 22.40
C PHE A 617 25.30 3.00 23.08
N SER A 618 26.57 2.71 22.80
CA SER A 618 27.72 3.50 23.25
C SER A 618 27.73 4.90 22.59
N GLU A 619 28.15 5.96 23.30
CA GLU A 619 28.04 7.35 22.79
C GLU A 619 28.87 7.62 21.53
N ASP A 620 29.99 6.91 21.36
CA ASP A 620 30.90 7.01 20.21
C ASP A 620 30.62 5.92 19.14
N TRP A 621 29.50 5.20 19.23
CA TRP A 621 29.15 4.15 18.27
C TRP A 621 28.77 4.72 16.91
N VAL A 622 29.45 4.22 15.87
CA VAL A 622 29.08 4.42 14.47
C VAL A 622 28.63 3.07 13.91
N PRO A 623 27.34 2.91 13.58
CA PRO A 623 26.84 1.74 12.85
C PRO A 623 27.64 1.46 11.57
N SER A 624 27.90 0.18 11.29
CA SER A 624 28.62 -0.30 10.10
C SER A 624 27.77 -0.33 8.81
N PHE A 625 26.53 0.15 8.90
CA PHE A 625 25.50 0.09 7.86
C PHE A 625 24.78 1.43 7.69
N GLN A 626 23.92 1.52 6.68
CA GLN A 626 23.17 2.71 6.30
C GLN A 626 21.70 2.35 6.06
N LEU A 627 20.87 2.60 7.08
CA LEU A 627 19.44 2.32 7.03
C LEU A 627 18.72 3.21 6.01
N TYR A 628 17.72 2.63 5.37
CA TYR A 628 16.67 3.25 4.57
C TYR A 628 15.43 3.50 5.45
N GLY A 629 14.96 2.45 6.14
CA GLY A 629 13.85 2.49 7.09
C GLY A 629 14.26 2.12 8.52
N MET A 630 13.72 2.85 9.50
CA MET A 630 13.93 2.62 10.92
C MET A 630 12.64 2.82 11.70
N PHE A 631 12.20 1.79 12.41
CA PHE A 631 10.97 1.80 13.19
C PHE A 631 11.23 1.26 14.60
N LEU A 632 11.26 2.16 15.58
CA LEU A 632 11.61 1.88 16.98
C LEU A 632 10.52 2.37 17.94
N ARG A 633 9.28 2.45 17.45
CA ARG A 633 8.14 2.98 18.22
C ARG A 633 7.90 2.17 19.50
N SER A 634 7.68 2.86 20.62
CA SER A 634 7.57 2.30 21.97
C SER A 634 8.84 1.63 22.53
N CYS A 635 9.96 1.57 21.78
CA CYS A 635 11.24 1.12 22.30
C CYS A 635 11.96 2.25 23.06
N ILE A 636 12.49 1.95 24.25
CA ILE A 636 13.09 2.96 25.13
C ILE A 636 14.51 3.28 24.65
N LEU A 637 14.65 4.38 23.89
CA LEU A 637 15.94 4.97 23.50
C LEU A 637 16.65 5.68 24.68
N GLY A 638 15.90 5.99 25.74
CA GLY A 638 16.38 6.73 26.89
C GLY A 638 16.25 8.26 26.72
N PRO A 639 16.65 9.04 27.74
CA PRO A 639 16.25 10.45 27.83
C PRO A 639 16.98 11.41 26.88
N ARG A 640 18.12 11.00 26.31
CA ARG A 640 18.98 11.82 25.43
C ARG A 640 18.68 11.57 23.95
N PHE A 641 18.86 12.58 23.10
CA PHE A 641 18.66 12.39 21.65
C PHE A 641 19.74 11.48 21.04
N PRO A 642 19.42 10.50 20.18
CA PRO A 642 20.39 9.48 19.76
C PRO A 642 21.45 10.04 18.79
N LYS A 643 22.69 10.22 19.28
CA LYS A 643 23.82 10.74 18.49
C LYS A 643 24.13 9.93 17.22
N TRP A 644 24.04 8.60 17.29
CA TRP A 644 24.42 7.69 16.21
C TRP A 644 23.56 7.86 14.94
N LEU A 645 22.35 8.45 15.05
CA LEU A 645 21.54 8.86 13.88
C LEU A 645 22.29 9.83 12.95
N GLN A 646 23.23 10.61 13.46
CA GLN A 646 24.07 11.50 12.67
C GLN A 646 24.95 10.75 11.64
N SER A 647 25.17 9.43 11.80
CA SER A 647 25.88 8.62 10.81
C SER A 647 24.99 8.13 9.65
N GLN A 648 23.66 8.15 9.82
CA GLN A 648 22.70 7.58 8.87
C GLN A 648 22.36 8.62 7.80
N LYS A 649 22.96 8.50 6.62
CA LYS A 649 22.83 9.49 5.51
C LYS A 649 21.75 9.10 4.49
N HIS A 650 21.45 7.80 4.39
CA HIS A 650 20.50 7.23 3.43
C HIS A 650 19.07 7.06 3.97
N LEU A 651 18.86 7.38 5.26
CA LEU A 651 17.59 7.24 5.95
C LEU A 651 16.49 8.05 5.25
N GLN A 652 15.39 7.39 4.93
CA GLN A 652 14.19 7.99 4.34
C GLN A 652 12.97 7.90 5.27
N VAL A 653 12.85 6.82 6.04
CA VAL A 653 11.75 6.63 6.99
C VAL A 653 12.29 6.45 8.40
N LEU A 654 11.79 7.27 9.33
CA LEU A 654 12.17 7.25 10.74
C LEU A 654 10.93 7.32 11.64
N ASP A 655 10.70 6.28 12.43
CA ASP A 655 9.78 6.31 13.58
C ASP A 655 10.54 6.04 14.88
N ILE A 656 10.62 7.06 15.74
CA ILE A 656 11.09 6.99 17.13
C ILE A 656 10.04 7.59 18.08
N SER A 657 8.76 7.40 17.75
CA SER A 657 7.66 7.83 18.61
C SER A 657 7.52 6.95 19.87
N ASP A 658 6.98 7.51 20.95
CA ASP A 658 6.75 6.78 22.22
C ASP A 658 8.06 6.20 22.84
N ALA A 659 9.22 6.76 22.48
CA ALA A 659 10.54 6.18 22.77
C ALA A 659 11.19 6.66 24.08
N GLY A 660 10.44 7.39 24.91
CA GLY A 660 10.90 7.91 26.21
C GLY A 660 11.97 9.01 26.15
N SER A 661 12.16 9.67 25.00
CA SER A 661 13.15 10.73 24.82
C SER A 661 12.69 12.06 25.42
N SER A 662 13.61 12.83 26.01
CA SER A 662 13.30 14.08 26.75
C SER A 662 14.26 15.25 26.49
N ASP A 663 15.19 15.08 25.56
CA ASP A 663 16.28 16.02 25.26
C ASP A 663 15.81 17.21 24.42
N VAL A 664 16.74 18.13 24.13
CA VAL A 664 16.57 19.12 23.05
C VAL A 664 16.96 18.47 21.72
N VAL A 665 16.10 18.57 20.70
CA VAL A 665 16.41 18.02 19.36
C VAL A 665 17.54 18.81 18.69
N PRO A 666 18.70 18.20 18.37
CA PRO A 666 19.86 18.93 17.84
C PRO A 666 19.64 19.56 16.46
N VAL A 667 20.33 20.68 16.20
CA VAL A 667 20.24 21.42 14.91
C VAL A 667 20.65 20.55 13.71
N TRP A 668 21.58 19.60 13.89
CA TRP A 668 21.99 18.69 12.82
C TRP A 668 20.88 17.73 12.37
N PHE A 669 19.98 17.33 13.28
CA PHE A 669 18.89 16.43 12.95
C PHE A 669 17.92 17.10 11.97
N TRP A 670 17.54 18.36 12.26
CA TRP A 670 16.72 19.17 11.36
C TRP A 670 17.37 19.34 9.97
N THR A 671 18.70 19.41 9.86
CA THR A 671 19.37 19.42 8.55
C THR A 671 19.35 18.08 7.80
N GLN A 672 19.23 16.93 8.48
CA GLN A 672 19.08 15.62 7.82
C GLN A 672 17.65 15.37 7.30
N THR A 673 16.64 16.08 7.83
CA THR A 673 15.22 15.92 7.41
C THR A 673 14.96 16.17 5.92
N THR A 674 15.90 16.77 5.18
CA THR A 674 15.81 16.93 3.72
C THR A 674 15.66 15.60 2.99
N ASN A 675 16.27 14.53 3.52
CA ASN A 675 16.28 13.20 2.88
C ASN A 675 15.05 12.37 3.26
N LEU A 676 14.36 12.71 4.36
CA LEU A 676 13.25 11.94 4.88
C LEU A 676 11.98 12.09 4.02
N THR A 677 11.35 10.96 3.70
CA THR A 677 10.01 10.87 3.12
C THR A 677 8.95 10.69 4.22
N SER A 678 9.31 10.12 5.37
CA SER A 678 8.45 10.15 6.57
C SER A 678 9.27 10.23 7.87
N MET A 679 8.80 11.06 8.80
CA MET A 679 9.41 11.29 10.10
C MET A 679 8.35 11.34 11.19
N ASN A 680 8.42 10.41 12.14
CA ASN A 680 7.60 10.37 13.34
C ASN A 680 8.48 10.38 14.60
N VAL A 681 8.34 11.44 15.41
CA VAL A 681 8.99 11.55 16.74
C VAL A 681 7.97 11.88 17.84
N SER A 682 6.69 11.63 17.57
CA SER A 682 5.57 11.95 18.46
C SER A 682 5.57 11.18 19.79
N TYR A 683 4.73 11.58 20.75
CA TYR A 683 4.58 10.92 22.06
C TYR A 683 5.91 10.81 22.84
N ASN A 684 6.76 11.83 22.74
CA ASN A 684 7.98 11.96 23.54
C ASN A 684 7.86 13.20 24.46
N ASN A 685 8.93 13.54 25.17
CA ASN A 685 9.02 14.77 25.95
C ASN A 685 10.13 15.70 25.40
N LEU A 686 10.32 15.70 24.07
CA LEU A 686 11.37 16.46 23.39
C LEU A 686 11.12 17.97 23.51
N THR A 687 12.18 18.74 23.75
CA THR A 687 12.10 20.17 24.11
C THR A 687 12.80 21.09 23.10
N GLY A 688 12.52 22.39 23.23
CA GLY A 688 13.22 23.46 22.52
C GLY A 688 12.51 23.96 21.26
N THR A 689 13.13 24.94 20.60
CA THR A 689 12.61 25.58 19.39
C THR A 689 13.08 24.88 18.13
N ILE A 690 12.20 24.67 17.15
CA ILE A 690 12.60 24.17 15.83
C ILE A 690 13.20 25.33 15.00
N PRO A 691 14.47 25.25 14.55
CA PRO A 691 15.12 26.34 13.83
C PRO A 691 14.55 26.51 12.41
N ASN A 692 14.23 27.74 12.01
CA ASN A 692 13.75 28.05 10.66
C ASN A 692 14.89 28.07 9.64
N LEU A 693 15.36 26.87 9.26
CA LEU A 693 16.50 26.64 8.37
C LEU A 693 16.15 26.85 6.88
N PRO A 694 17.09 27.28 6.03
CA PRO A 694 16.89 27.48 4.58
C PRO A 694 16.95 26.15 3.79
N ILE A 695 16.32 25.11 4.31
CA ILE A 695 16.30 23.75 3.74
C ILE A 695 15.07 23.50 2.87
N ARG A 696 15.10 22.41 2.10
CA ARG A 696 13.95 21.92 1.33
C ARG A 696 13.72 20.46 1.67
N LEU A 697 12.53 20.13 2.17
CA LEU A 697 12.09 18.75 2.33
C LEU A 697 11.87 18.10 0.96
N ASN A 698 12.09 16.78 0.90
CA ASN A 698 11.65 15.93 -0.20
C ASN A 698 10.13 16.10 -0.46
N GLU A 699 9.72 15.79 -1.69
CA GLU A 699 8.32 15.92 -2.09
C GLU A 699 7.47 14.84 -1.38
N CYS A 700 6.25 15.20 -0.98
CA CYS A 700 5.31 14.30 -0.27
C CYS A 700 5.81 13.81 1.10
N CYS A 701 6.70 14.57 1.75
CA CYS A 701 7.19 14.28 3.10
C CYS A 701 6.04 14.26 4.14
N GLN A 702 6.02 13.27 5.03
CA GLN A 702 5.14 13.20 6.20
C GLN A 702 5.91 13.57 7.48
N VAL A 703 5.37 14.47 8.29
CA VAL A 703 6.00 14.99 9.51
C VAL A 703 5.03 14.91 10.69
N ILE A 704 5.35 14.07 11.67
CA ILE A 704 4.55 13.78 12.87
C ILE A 704 5.37 14.11 14.12
N LEU A 705 5.00 15.20 14.81
CA LEU A 705 5.71 15.80 15.95
C LEU A 705 4.83 15.88 17.22
N ASP A 706 3.63 15.31 17.17
CA ASP A 706 2.57 15.43 18.17
C ASP A 706 2.99 14.99 19.58
N SER A 707 2.34 15.56 20.61
CA SER A 707 2.56 15.18 22.01
C SER A 707 4.04 15.26 22.41
N ASN A 708 4.56 16.49 22.43
CA ASN A 708 5.95 16.83 22.77
C ASN A 708 5.99 18.19 23.51
N GLN A 709 7.18 18.76 23.71
CA GLN A 709 7.38 20.04 24.40
C GLN A 709 8.02 21.09 23.47
N PHE A 710 7.84 20.99 22.15
CA PHE A 710 8.39 21.96 21.19
C PHE A 710 7.73 23.33 21.32
N GLU A 711 8.53 24.40 21.27
CA GLU A 711 8.07 25.78 21.54
C GLU A 711 8.46 26.78 20.43
N GLY A 712 7.83 27.96 20.46
CA GLY A 712 8.12 29.06 19.52
C GLY A 712 7.27 29.07 18.24
N SER A 713 7.84 29.60 17.16
CA SER A 713 7.17 29.83 15.87
C SER A 713 7.40 28.67 14.90
N ILE A 714 6.39 28.32 14.09
CA ILE A 714 6.49 27.19 13.14
C ILE A 714 7.42 27.54 11.96
N PRO A 715 8.43 26.71 11.64
CA PRO A 715 9.32 26.90 10.49
C PRO A 715 8.61 26.86 9.13
N SER A 716 9.06 27.68 8.21
CA SER A 716 8.47 27.84 6.87
C SER A 716 8.73 26.67 5.91
N PHE A 717 9.80 25.89 6.13
CA PHE A 717 10.14 24.75 5.24
C PHE A 717 9.15 23.59 5.33
N PHE A 718 8.40 23.46 6.43
CA PHE A 718 7.39 22.41 6.59
C PHE A 718 6.21 22.52 5.61
N ARG A 719 6.02 23.64 4.91
CA ARG A 719 4.97 23.78 3.85
C ARG A 719 5.15 22.85 2.64
N ARG A 720 6.34 22.24 2.48
CA ARG A 720 6.59 21.20 1.46
C ARG A 720 6.13 19.80 1.89
N ALA A 721 5.82 19.59 3.16
CA ALA A 721 5.21 18.35 3.64
C ALA A 721 3.77 18.22 3.09
N GLU A 722 3.33 16.98 2.89
CA GLU A 722 1.93 16.66 2.57
C GLU A 722 1.10 16.53 3.85
N PHE A 723 1.72 16.04 4.92
CA PHE A 723 1.14 15.86 6.24
C PHE A 723 2.03 16.55 7.28
N LEU A 724 1.47 17.51 8.03
CA LEU A 724 2.14 18.15 9.16
C LEU A 724 1.25 18.05 10.40
N GLN A 725 1.68 17.24 11.36
CA GLN A 725 1.00 17.05 12.64
C GLN A 725 1.93 17.50 13.78
N MET A 726 1.47 18.46 14.57
CA MET A 726 2.22 19.07 15.67
C MET A 726 1.32 19.34 16.89
N SER A 727 0.26 18.56 17.07
CA SER A 727 -0.68 18.72 18.19
C SER A 727 0.02 18.57 19.54
N LYS A 728 -0.59 19.07 20.62
CA LYS A 728 -0.13 18.86 22.01
C LYS A 728 1.34 19.26 22.21
N ASN A 729 1.65 20.50 21.87
CA ASN A 729 2.98 21.10 21.99
C ASN A 729 2.86 22.52 22.61
N LYS A 730 3.95 23.30 22.62
CA LYS A 730 4.04 24.68 23.13
C LYS A 730 4.25 25.71 22.02
N LEU A 731 3.81 25.41 20.80
CA LEU A 731 3.93 26.32 19.67
C LEU A 731 3.05 27.55 19.91
N SER A 732 3.54 28.72 19.54
CA SER A 732 2.93 30.02 19.89
C SER A 732 2.61 30.92 18.68
N GLU A 733 3.26 30.71 17.53
CA GLU A 733 3.09 31.56 16.34
C GLU A 733 3.06 30.78 15.01
N THR A 734 2.12 31.16 14.13
CA THR A 734 1.94 30.60 12.78
C THR A 734 2.37 31.54 11.64
N HIS A 735 2.71 32.80 11.93
CA HIS A 735 2.92 33.84 10.90
C HIS A 735 4.01 33.48 9.87
N LEU A 736 5.19 33.03 10.34
CA LEU A 736 6.33 32.69 9.47
C LEU A 736 6.05 31.49 8.54
N PHE A 737 5.15 30.61 8.95
CA PHE A 737 4.68 29.47 8.16
C PHE A 737 3.63 29.93 7.13
N LEU A 738 2.52 30.51 7.60
CA LEU A 738 1.38 30.88 6.76
C LEU A 738 1.74 31.93 5.68
N CYS A 739 2.49 32.97 6.05
CA CYS A 739 2.76 34.12 5.17
C CYS A 739 4.10 34.02 4.40
N SER A 740 4.71 32.83 4.32
CA SER A 740 5.92 32.60 3.50
C SER A 740 5.62 32.57 1.99
N ASN A 741 6.59 32.97 1.17
CA ASN A 741 6.52 32.94 -0.29
C ASN A 741 7.05 31.62 -0.87
N SER A 742 6.49 30.47 -0.43
CA SER A 742 6.71 29.18 -1.10
C SER A 742 5.95 29.12 -2.42
N THR A 743 6.54 28.53 -3.45
CA THR A 743 5.91 28.36 -4.78
C THR A 743 5.25 27.00 -4.99
N ILE A 744 5.43 26.05 -4.04
CA ILE A 744 4.87 24.70 -4.10
C ILE A 744 4.40 24.36 -2.69
N ASP A 745 3.08 24.30 -2.50
CA ASP A 745 2.43 23.81 -1.28
C ASP A 745 1.68 22.52 -1.62
N LYS A 746 2.16 21.39 -1.11
CA LYS A 746 1.51 20.06 -1.21
C LYS A 746 0.74 19.67 0.07
N LEU A 747 0.68 20.57 1.04
CA LEU A 747 0.10 20.33 2.36
C LEU A 747 -1.40 20.04 2.28
N ARG A 748 -1.79 18.81 2.65
CA ARG A 748 -3.17 18.30 2.68
C ARG A 748 -3.73 18.19 4.10
N ILE A 749 -2.89 17.84 5.08
CA ILE A 749 -3.26 17.76 6.49
C ILE A 749 -2.39 18.68 7.34
N LEU A 750 -3.03 19.55 8.11
CA LEU A 750 -2.41 20.41 9.11
C LEU A 750 -3.13 20.28 10.46
N ASP A 751 -2.46 19.70 11.45
CA ASP A 751 -2.94 19.61 12.84
C ASP A 751 -2.00 20.39 13.76
N LEU A 752 -2.51 21.48 14.33
CA LEU A 752 -1.84 22.32 15.34
C LEU A 752 -2.69 22.43 16.63
N SER A 753 -3.57 21.45 16.87
CA SER A 753 -4.47 21.42 18.02
C SER A 753 -3.71 21.36 19.37
N MET A 754 -4.37 21.73 20.46
CA MET A 754 -3.84 21.63 21.83
C MET A 754 -2.46 22.31 22.00
N ASN A 755 -2.30 23.53 21.48
CA ASN A 755 -1.04 24.30 21.51
C ASN A 755 -1.21 25.64 22.26
N GLN A 756 -0.20 26.50 22.22
CA GLN A 756 -0.21 27.84 22.81
C GLN A 756 -0.37 28.94 21.74
N LEU A 757 -0.94 28.61 20.57
CA LEU A 757 -1.14 29.58 19.49
C LEU A 757 -2.08 30.69 19.98
N SER A 758 -1.69 31.94 19.72
CA SER A 758 -2.34 33.12 20.27
C SER A 758 -2.48 34.23 19.23
N ARG A 759 -3.11 35.35 19.62
CA ARG A 759 -3.38 36.51 18.75
C ARG A 759 -4.33 36.15 17.59
N LYS A 760 -4.31 36.95 16.52
CA LYS A 760 -5.16 36.77 15.33
C LYS A 760 -4.47 35.91 14.28
N LEU A 761 -5.22 35.03 13.63
CA LEU A 761 -4.76 34.37 12.41
C LEU A 761 -4.50 35.43 11.32
N HIS A 762 -3.40 35.26 10.60
CA HIS A 762 -3.05 36.14 9.48
C HIS A 762 -3.79 35.71 8.21
N ASP A 763 -4.13 36.68 7.34
CA ASP A 763 -4.93 36.46 6.14
C ASP A 763 -4.08 36.05 4.92
N CYS A 764 -3.36 34.92 5.06
CA CYS A 764 -2.33 34.44 4.12
C CYS A 764 -2.66 33.08 3.46
N TRP A 765 -3.90 32.57 3.60
CA TRP A 765 -4.27 31.18 3.28
C TRP A 765 -4.36 30.87 1.77
N SER A 766 -4.24 31.87 0.90
CA SER A 766 -4.41 31.79 -0.56
C SER A 766 -3.46 30.84 -1.32
N HIS A 767 -2.45 30.33 -0.63
CA HIS A 767 -1.42 29.46 -1.20
C HIS A 767 -1.67 27.97 -0.90
N LEU A 768 -2.28 27.65 0.25
CA LEU A 768 -2.51 26.28 0.76
C LEU A 768 -3.70 25.57 0.09
N LYS A 769 -3.83 25.68 -1.25
CA LYS A 769 -5.03 25.26 -2.00
C LYS A 769 -5.35 23.76 -1.92
N ALA A 770 -4.33 22.94 -1.64
CA ALA A 770 -4.44 21.50 -1.47
C ALA A 770 -4.88 21.05 -0.07
N LEU A 771 -5.08 21.98 0.88
CA LEU A 771 -5.41 21.65 2.27
C LEU A 771 -6.82 21.05 2.35
N GLU A 772 -6.89 19.81 2.84
CA GLU A 772 -8.12 19.04 3.03
C GLU A 772 -8.58 19.05 4.49
N PHE A 773 -7.63 18.97 5.43
CA PHE A 773 -7.86 18.90 6.88
C PHE A 773 -7.09 20.02 7.60
N LEU A 774 -7.80 20.77 8.45
CA LEU A 774 -7.24 21.79 9.34
C LEU A 774 -7.81 21.66 10.75
N ASP A 775 -6.95 21.37 11.72
CA ASP A 775 -7.28 21.46 13.14
C ASP A 775 -6.41 22.53 13.83
N LEU A 776 -7.09 23.50 14.46
CA LEU A 776 -6.51 24.58 15.28
C LEU A 776 -7.19 24.62 16.67
N SER A 777 -7.83 23.54 17.09
CA SER A 777 -8.61 23.47 18.33
C SER A 777 -7.76 23.56 19.60
N ASP A 778 -8.40 23.82 20.73
CA ASP A 778 -7.77 23.86 22.06
C ASP A 778 -6.53 24.80 22.09
N ASN A 779 -6.73 26.03 21.63
CA ASN A 779 -5.70 27.08 21.51
C ASN A 779 -6.24 28.43 22.06
N THR A 780 -5.45 29.49 21.96
CA THR A 780 -5.81 30.85 22.42
C THR A 780 -5.99 31.86 21.27
N LEU A 781 -6.33 31.37 20.08
CA LEU A 781 -6.54 32.20 18.89
C LEU A 781 -7.78 33.09 19.06
N CYS A 782 -7.72 34.29 18.49
CA CYS A 782 -8.79 35.29 18.58
C CYS A 782 -8.95 36.08 17.28
N GLY A 783 -9.92 37.00 17.24
CA GLY A 783 -10.24 37.74 16.02
C GLY A 783 -11.37 37.10 15.23
N GLU A 784 -11.56 37.61 14.01
CA GLU A 784 -12.48 37.02 13.03
C GLU A 784 -11.72 35.99 12.19
N VAL A 785 -12.44 35.03 11.60
CA VAL A 785 -11.83 34.01 10.72
C VAL A 785 -11.35 34.69 9.42
N PRO A 786 -10.08 34.47 8.97
CA PRO A 786 -9.52 35.20 7.83
C PRO A 786 -10.25 34.96 6.51
N SER A 787 -10.35 36.01 5.68
CA SER A 787 -11.15 35.97 4.46
C SER A 787 -10.60 35.01 3.39
N SER A 788 -9.28 34.86 3.34
CA SER A 788 -8.55 33.99 2.42
C SER A 788 -8.75 32.50 2.67
N MET A 789 -9.26 32.06 3.83
CA MET A 789 -9.64 30.65 4.04
C MET A 789 -10.69 30.19 3.02
N GLY A 790 -11.53 31.10 2.50
CA GLY A 790 -12.44 30.83 1.38
C GLY A 790 -11.79 30.66 0.00
N SER A 791 -10.50 30.31 -0.04
CA SER A 791 -9.76 29.88 -1.24
C SER A 791 -9.11 28.50 -1.10
N LEU A 792 -9.31 27.84 0.04
CA LEU A 792 -9.01 26.43 0.25
C LEU A 792 -10.08 25.61 -0.49
N LEU A 793 -9.77 25.13 -1.70
CA LEU A 793 -10.77 24.58 -2.61
C LEU A 793 -11.14 23.13 -2.29
N GLU A 794 -10.15 22.31 -1.94
CA GLU A 794 -10.29 20.86 -1.64
C GLU A 794 -10.66 20.58 -0.17
N PHE A 795 -11.21 21.58 0.52
CA PHE A 795 -11.24 21.66 1.97
C PHE A 795 -12.43 20.91 2.60
N LYS A 796 -12.13 19.84 3.34
CA LYS A 796 -13.08 18.84 3.84
C LYS A 796 -13.35 18.96 5.34
N VAL A 797 -12.35 19.29 6.15
CA VAL A 797 -12.45 19.28 7.63
C VAL A 797 -11.88 20.55 8.23
N LEU A 798 -12.71 21.30 8.96
CA LEU A 798 -12.32 22.47 9.73
C LEU A 798 -12.68 22.30 11.21
N ILE A 799 -11.67 22.37 12.08
CA ILE A 799 -11.85 22.32 13.53
C ILE A 799 -11.18 23.56 14.15
N LEU A 800 -11.99 24.50 14.65
CA LEU A 800 -11.54 25.72 15.37
C LEU A 800 -11.96 25.70 16.85
N ARG A 801 -12.38 24.54 17.35
CA ARG A 801 -13.06 24.37 18.63
C ARG A 801 -12.21 24.86 19.82
N ASN A 802 -12.85 25.36 20.87
CA ASN A 802 -12.23 25.84 22.11
C ASN A 802 -11.12 26.87 21.87
N ASN A 803 -11.55 28.05 21.41
CA ASN A 803 -10.70 29.20 21.11
C ASN A 803 -11.43 30.50 21.55
N SER A 804 -10.95 31.66 21.11
CA SER A 804 -11.60 32.97 21.32
C SER A 804 -11.88 33.72 20.01
N PHE A 805 -12.23 32.99 18.94
CA PHE A 805 -12.73 33.59 17.71
C PHE A 805 -14.07 34.29 17.96
N TYR A 806 -14.30 35.40 17.27
CA TYR A 806 -15.49 36.24 17.40
C TYR A 806 -15.96 36.77 16.03
N GLY A 807 -17.06 37.52 16.04
CA GLY A 807 -17.61 38.15 14.83
C GLY A 807 -18.50 37.17 14.06
N LYS A 808 -18.66 37.39 12.75
CA LYS A 808 -19.49 36.54 11.87
C LYS A 808 -18.60 35.62 11.04
N LEU A 809 -19.12 34.45 10.66
CA LEU A 809 -18.42 33.57 9.72
C LEU A 809 -18.30 34.25 8.34
N PRO A 810 -17.09 34.31 7.74
CA PRO A 810 -16.87 35.01 6.49
C PRO A 810 -17.56 34.29 5.33
N VAL A 811 -18.25 35.06 4.48
CA VAL A 811 -19.04 34.54 3.34
C VAL A 811 -18.17 33.80 2.32
N SER A 812 -16.86 34.06 2.29
CA SER A 812 -15.91 33.38 1.40
C SER A 812 -15.79 31.87 1.65
N LEU A 813 -16.06 31.37 2.87
CA LEU A 813 -16.03 29.93 3.18
C LEU A 813 -17.05 29.12 2.35
N LYS A 814 -18.09 29.77 1.81
CA LYS A 814 -19.04 29.16 0.85
C LYS A 814 -18.34 28.59 -0.42
N ASN A 815 -17.13 29.07 -0.74
CA ASN A 815 -16.38 28.66 -1.93
C ASN A 815 -15.63 27.33 -1.74
N CYS A 816 -15.41 26.88 -0.50
CA CYS A 816 -14.81 25.58 -0.20
C CYS A 816 -15.73 24.48 -0.72
N LYS A 817 -15.20 23.49 -1.45
CA LYS A 817 -16.00 22.42 -2.04
C LYS A 817 -16.03 21.21 -1.11
N ASN A 818 -17.21 20.63 -0.96
CA ASN A 818 -17.44 19.36 -0.26
C ASN A 818 -16.94 19.33 1.20
N PRO A 819 -17.28 20.33 2.05
CA PRO A 819 -16.97 20.25 3.48
C PRO A 819 -17.73 19.09 4.12
N ILE A 820 -16.99 18.17 4.76
CA ILE A 820 -17.50 16.97 5.43
C ILE A 820 -17.77 17.27 6.91
N MET A 821 -16.85 17.95 7.57
CA MET A 821 -16.90 18.24 9.00
C MET A 821 -16.55 19.70 9.29
N LEU A 822 -17.40 20.34 10.09
CA LEU A 822 -17.19 21.69 10.59
C LEU A 822 -17.46 21.73 12.09
N ASP A 823 -16.41 21.91 12.88
CA ASP A 823 -16.49 22.15 14.33
C ASP A 823 -15.97 23.56 14.66
N LEU A 824 -16.91 24.41 15.08
CA LEU A 824 -16.69 25.78 15.52
C LEU A 824 -17.06 25.96 17.00
N GLY A 825 -17.19 24.86 17.75
CA GLY A 825 -17.68 24.85 19.11
C GLY A 825 -16.81 25.64 20.09
N ASP A 826 -17.34 25.95 21.28
CA ASP A 826 -16.59 26.55 22.38
C ASP A 826 -15.86 27.86 21.97
N ASN A 827 -16.60 28.83 21.41
CA ASN A 827 -16.06 30.06 20.84
C ASN A 827 -17.00 31.28 21.11
N ARG A 828 -16.80 32.41 20.41
CA ARG A 828 -17.60 33.64 20.56
C ARG A 828 -18.17 34.13 19.23
N PHE A 829 -18.47 33.22 18.30
CA PHE A 829 -19.11 33.56 17.03
C PHE A 829 -20.52 34.12 17.23
N THR A 830 -20.91 35.07 16.38
CA THR A 830 -22.12 35.88 16.49
C THR A 830 -22.86 35.95 15.15
N GLY A 831 -24.15 36.28 15.19
CA GLY A 831 -24.99 36.43 13.99
C GLY A 831 -25.96 35.26 13.78
N PRO A 832 -26.75 35.29 12.70
CA PRO A 832 -27.52 34.13 12.28
C PRO A 832 -26.62 33.05 11.69
N ILE A 833 -27.02 31.79 11.86
CA ILE A 833 -26.41 30.63 11.18
C ILE A 833 -26.46 30.88 9.66
N PRO A 834 -25.31 30.92 8.95
CA PRO A 834 -25.31 31.22 7.52
C PRO A 834 -26.02 30.15 6.68
N TYR A 835 -26.81 30.59 5.70
CA TYR A 835 -27.58 29.69 4.83
C TYR A 835 -26.73 28.68 4.07
N TRP A 836 -25.47 29.01 3.76
CA TRP A 836 -24.56 28.15 3.01
C TRP A 836 -24.05 26.94 3.79
N LEU A 837 -24.27 26.87 5.11
CA LEU A 837 -24.03 25.65 5.90
C LEU A 837 -24.97 24.48 5.52
N GLY A 838 -26.00 24.72 4.72
CA GLY A 838 -26.82 23.68 4.09
C GLY A 838 -26.17 23.00 2.88
N GLN A 839 -24.88 22.70 2.94
CA GLN A 839 -24.10 21.92 1.95
C GLN A 839 -23.86 20.49 2.48
N GLN A 840 -23.47 19.54 1.64
CA GLN A 840 -23.39 18.10 2.01
C GLN A 840 -22.32 17.78 3.09
N MET A 841 -22.65 18.00 4.37
CA MET A 841 -21.83 17.69 5.54
C MET A 841 -22.26 16.39 6.24
N GLN A 842 -21.32 15.76 6.95
CA GLN A 842 -21.54 14.65 7.90
C GLN A 842 -21.55 15.13 9.37
N MET A 843 -20.78 16.17 9.71
CA MET A 843 -20.71 16.69 11.08
C MET A 843 -20.71 18.22 11.11
N LEU A 844 -21.59 18.79 11.94
CA LEU A 844 -21.69 20.23 12.19
C LEU A 844 -21.85 20.48 13.69
N SER A 845 -20.82 21.06 14.34
CA SER A 845 -20.96 21.66 15.68
C SER A 845 -20.74 23.16 15.66
N LEU A 846 -21.73 23.91 16.15
CA LEU A 846 -21.68 25.34 16.43
C LEU A 846 -21.82 25.62 17.95
N ARG A 847 -21.66 24.59 18.78
CA ARG A 847 -21.93 24.59 20.23
C ARG A 847 -21.26 25.73 21.00
N ARG A 848 -21.88 26.21 22.09
CA ARG A 848 -21.28 27.17 23.04
C ARG A 848 -20.70 28.39 22.32
N ASN A 849 -21.60 29.11 21.66
CA ASN A 849 -21.33 30.33 20.88
C ASN A 849 -22.43 31.37 21.14
N GLN A 850 -22.49 32.43 20.32
CA GLN A 850 -23.47 33.52 20.41
C GLN A 850 -24.29 33.65 19.11
N PHE A 851 -24.54 32.53 18.41
CA PHE A 851 -25.43 32.51 17.25
C PHE A 851 -26.87 32.79 17.69
N TYR A 852 -27.62 33.56 16.88
CA TYR A 852 -28.96 34.02 17.23
C TYR A 852 -29.93 34.04 16.03
N GLY A 853 -31.23 34.11 16.32
CA GLY A 853 -32.28 34.06 15.29
C GLY A 853 -32.70 32.62 14.95
N SER A 854 -33.39 32.43 13.84
CA SER A 854 -34.00 31.13 13.49
C SER A 854 -33.06 30.16 12.79
N LEU A 855 -33.22 28.86 13.08
CA LEU A 855 -32.61 27.76 12.33
C LEU A 855 -32.94 27.91 10.82
N PRO A 856 -31.94 28.00 9.92
CA PRO A 856 -32.20 28.26 8.51
C PRO A 856 -32.68 26.98 7.79
N GLN A 857 -33.70 27.15 6.94
CA GLN A 857 -34.32 26.07 6.15
C GLN A 857 -33.33 25.32 5.22
N SER A 858 -32.14 25.88 4.96
CA SER A 858 -31.11 25.18 4.18
C SER A 858 -30.47 24.00 4.91
N LEU A 859 -30.55 23.92 6.26
CA LEU A 859 -30.13 22.72 7.00
C LEU A 859 -30.94 21.47 6.56
N CYS A 860 -32.12 21.65 5.95
CA CYS A 860 -32.91 20.56 5.37
C CYS A 860 -32.26 19.82 4.18
N TYR A 861 -31.12 20.30 3.68
CA TYR A 861 -30.35 19.66 2.60
C TYR A 861 -29.21 18.77 3.12
N LEU A 862 -29.03 18.68 4.45
CA LEU A 862 -28.01 17.87 5.11
C LEU A 862 -28.36 16.36 5.11
N GLN A 863 -28.41 15.75 3.94
CA GLN A 863 -28.80 14.33 3.78
C GLN A 863 -27.86 13.34 4.48
N ASN A 864 -26.57 13.69 4.55
CA ASN A 864 -25.50 12.82 5.06
C ASN A 864 -25.13 13.11 6.53
N ILE A 865 -25.91 13.94 7.24
CA ILE A 865 -25.56 14.37 8.60
C ILE A 865 -25.66 13.23 9.60
N GLU A 866 -24.64 13.10 10.44
CA GLU A 866 -24.54 12.13 11.53
C GLU A 866 -24.49 12.83 12.90
N LEU A 867 -23.88 14.01 12.98
CA LEU A 867 -23.83 14.82 14.20
C LEU A 867 -24.22 16.27 13.89
N LEU A 868 -25.30 16.73 14.54
CA LEU A 868 -25.75 18.12 14.50
C LEU A 868 -25.85 18.69 15.93
N ASP A 869 -24.87 19.51 16.30
CA ASP A 869 -24.77 20.12 17.64
C ASP A 869 -24.81 21.64 17.54
N LEU A 870 -25.97 22.23 17.85
CA LEU A 870 -26.21 23.67 17.86
C LEU A 870 -26.49 24.17 19.28
N SER A 871 -26.08 23.40 20.29
CA SER A 871 -26.40 23.62 21.70
C SER A 871 -25.73 24.87 22.29
N GLU A 872 -26.24 25.35 23.42
CA GLU A 872 -25.66 26.48 24.18
C GLU A 872 -25.42 27.73 23.31
N ASN A 873 -26.50 28.20 22.68
CA ASN A 873 -26.53 29.39 21.82
C ASN A 873 -27.79 30.23 22.12
N ASN A 874 -28.09 31.23 21.31
CA ASN A 874 -29.27 32.10 21.43
C ASN A 874 -30.25 31.92 20.25
N LEU A 875 -30.34 30.70 19.71
CA LEU A 875 -31.20 30.34 18.58
C LEU A 875 -32.67 30.32 19.00
N SER A 876 -33.57 30.71 18.11
CA SER A 876 -34.99 30.96 18.41
C SER A 876 -35.91 30.49 17.28
N GLY A 877 -37.21 30.64 17.45
CA GLY A 877 -38.19 30.12 16.49
C GLY A 877 -38.37 28.60 16.62
N ARG A 878 -38.91 27.96 15.58
CA ARG A 878 -39.33 26.55 15.60
C ARG A 878 -38.24 25.62 15.07
N ILE A 879 -38.22 24.38 15.57
CA ILE A 879 -37.45 23.28 14.97
C ILE A 879 -38.05 22.97 13.58
N PHE A 880 -37.19 22.66 12.61
CA PHE A 880 -37.60 22.43 11.22
C PHE A 880 -38.28 21.05 11.03
N LYS A 881 -39.38 21.03 10.28
CA LYS A 881 -40.16 19.81 9.96
C LYS A 881 -39.49 18.87 8.94
N CYS A 882 -38.33 19.25 8.41
CA CYS A 882 -37.64 18.51 7.36
C CYS A 882 -36.69 17.42 7.89
N LEU A 883 -36.70 17.12 9.20
CA LEU A 883 -35.81 16.12 9.82
C LEU A 883 -35.75 14.79 9.06
N LYS A 884 -36.87 14.33 8.51
CA LYS A 884 -36.97 13.15 7.61
C LYS A 884 -36.03 13.14 6.38
N ASN A 885 -35.41 14.28 6.05
CA ASN A 885 -34.43 14.40 4.96
C ASN A 885 -33.02 13.94 5.37
N PHE A 886 -32.75 13.72 6.66
CA PHE A 886 -31.45 13.25 7.15
C PHE A 886 -31.35 11.74 6.90
N SER A 887 -31.03 11.37 5.66
CA SER A 887 -30.93 9.98 5.19
C SER A 887 -30.01 9.13 6.07
N ALA A 888 -28.83 9.64 6.45
CA ALA A 888 -27.89 8.93 7.32
C ALA A 888 -28.41 8.65 8.74
N MET A 889 -29.39 9.41 9.24
CA MET A 889 -30.05 9.18 10.54
C MET A 889 -31.38 8.40 10.42
N SER A 890 -31.85 8.10 9.21
CA SER A 890 -33.18 7.52 8.96
C SER A 890 -33.18 6.20 8.20
N GLN A 891 -32.01 5.73 7.76
CA GLN A 891 -31.82 4.48 7.04
C GLN A 891 -30.51 3.83 7.47
N ASN A 892 -30.48 2.50 7.58
CA ASN A 892 -29.25 1.73 7.77
C ASN A 892 -28.45 1.68 6.45
N VAL A 893 -27.89 2.83 6.07
CA VAL A 893 -26.96 2.98 4.96
C VAL A 893 -25.57 2.60 5.49
N SER A 894 -25.00 1.53 4.94
CA SER A 894 -23.56 1.25 5.11
C SER A 894 -22.77 2.42 4.52
N SER A 895 -21.91 3.04 5.32
CA SER A 895 -21.32 4.34 5.00
C SER A 895 -20.43 4.28 3.77
N THR A 896 -20.52 5.32 2.94
CA THR A 896 -19.68 5.43 1.73
C THR A 896 -18.23 5.76 2.09
N SER A 897 -17.30 5.26 1.28
CA SER A 897 -15.87 5.06 1.55
C SER A 897 -15.07 6.22 2.16
N VAL A 898 -15.54 7.46 2.03
CA VAL A 898 -14.89 8.68 2.55
C VAL A 898 -14.70 8.63 4.07
N GLU A 899 -15.54 7.87 4.77
CA GLU A 899 -15.59 7.81 6.23
C GLU A 899 -14.29 7.36 6.92
N ARG A 900 -13.49 6.51 6.28
CA ARG A 900 -12.33 5.84 6.92
C ARG A 900 -11.01 6.61 6.82
N GLN A 901 -10.94 7.72 6.08
CA GLN A 901 -9.69 8.50 5.94
C GLN A 901 -9.46 9.56 7.04
N PHE A 902 -10.49 9.95 7.80
CA PHE A 902 -10.41 11.10 8.73
C PHE A 902 -10.92 10.83 10.16
N LYS A 903 -11.33 9.59 10.48
CA LYS A 903 -11.95 9.24 11.78
C LYS A 903 -11.02 8.31 12.59
N ASN A 904 -10.47 8.80 13.70
CA ASN A 904 -9.87 7.95 14.75
C ASN A 904 -10.99 7.20 15.50
N ASN A 905 -10.70 6.01 16.04
CA ASN A 905 -11.70 5.09 16.63
C ASN A 905 -12.44 5.64 17.87
N LYS A 906 -13.48 6.44 17.63
CA LYS A 906 -14.66 6.60 18.49
C LYS A 906 -15.89 6.34 17.64
N LEU A 907 -16.87 5.62 18.20
CA LEU A 907 -18.15 5.38 17.53
C LEU A 907 -18.81 6.72 17.19
N ILE A 908 -19.27 6.87 15.94
CA ILE A 908 -20.00 8.05 15.51
C ILE A 908 -21.40 7.96 16.13
N LEU A 909 -21.62 8.75 17.19
CA LEU A 909 -22.93 8.83 17.83
C LEU A 909 -23.88 9.61 16.91
N ARG A 910 -24.80 8.92 16.24
CA ARG A 910 -25.85 9.57 15.43
C ARG A 910 -26.70 10.45 16.35
N SER A 911 -26.52 11.76 16.29
CA SER A 911 -26.88 12.66 17.40
C SER A 911 -27.39 14.03 16.93
N ILE A 912 -28.40 14.54 17.64
CA ILE A 912 -28.92 15.91 17.51
C ILE A 912 -28.97 16.55 18.90
N ASP A 913 -28.19 17.63 19.09
CA ASP A 913 -28.25 18.48 20.29
C ASP A 913 -28.62 19.93 19.90
N LEU A 914 -29.78 20.37 20.37
CA LEU A 914 -30.30 21.73 20.22
C LEU A 914 -30.53 22.40 21.60
N SER A 915 -29.98 21.82 22.66
CA SER A 915 -30.26 22.22 24.04
C SER A 915 -29.76 23.63 24.38
N ARG A 916 -30.28 24.21 25.46
CA ARG A 916 -29.83 25.49 26.03
C ARG A 916 -29.88 26.62 25.00
N ASN A 917 -31.04 26.77 24.38
CA ASN A 917 -31.37 27.77 23.36
C ASN A 917 -32.71 28.48 23.72
N GLN A 918 -33.29 29.22 22.78
CA GLN A 918 -34.58 29.92 22.90
C GLN A 918 -35.63 29.36 21.92
N LEU A 919 -35.55 28.06 21.57
CA LEU A 919 -36.45 27.43 20.60
C LEU A 919 -37.87 27.29 21.18
N ILE A 920 -38.89 27.51 20.34
CA ILE A 920 -40.30 27.59 20.70
C ILE A 920 -41.17 26.70 19.80
N GLY A 921 -42.38 26.38 20.28
CA GLY A 921 -43.33 25.54 19.54
C GLY A 921 -43.03 24.06 19.75
N ASP A 922 -43.75 23.24 18.99
CA ASP A 922 -43.87 21.81 19.29
C ASP A 922 -42.76 20.97 18.64
N ILE A 923 -42.41 19.84 19.27
CA ILE A 923 -41.42 18.91 18.72
C ILE A 923 -41.96 18.33 17.39
N PRO A 924 -41.25 18.48 16.25
CA PRO A 924 -41.77 18.01 14.97
C PRO A 924 -41.96 16.49 14.94
N GLU A 925 -43.16 16.03 14.59
CA GLU A 925 -43.49 14.62 14.44
C GLU A 925 -42.56 13.87 13.45
N GLU A 926 -41.98 14.60 12.50
CA GLU A 926 -41.04 14.08 11.53
C GLU A 926 -39.73 13.56 12.15
N ILE A 927 -39.44 13.87 13.42
CA ILE A 927 -38.32 13.32 14.18
C ILE A 927 -38.41 11.80 14.33
N GLY A 928 -39.63 11.25 14.46
CA GLY A 928 -39.90 9.81 14.56
C GLY A 928 -39.68 9.03 13.26
N ASN A 929 -38.95 9.59 12.29
CA ASN A 929 -38.40 8.87 11.12
C ASN A 929 -36.90 8.62 11.24
N LEU A 930 -36.22 9.20 12.23
CA LEU A 930 -34.77 9.07 12.43
C LEU A 930 -34.45 7.77 13.20
N ILE A 931 -34.83 6.63 12.65
CA ILE A 931 -34.75 5.32 13.36
C ILE A 931 -33.34 4.90 13.78
N GLU A 932 -32.31 5.49 13.18
CA GLU A 932 -30.88 5.30 13.47
C GLU A 932 -30.31 6.34 14.46
N LEU A 933 -31.13 7.28 14.95
CA LEU A 933 -30.70 8.28 15.93
C LEU A 933 -30.44 7.64 17.29
N VAL A 934 -29.24 7.86 17.83
CA VAL A 934 -28.78 7.28 19.10
C VAL A 934 -28.93 8.28 20.26
N SER A 935 -28.79 9.60 20.00
CA SER A 935 -28.93 10.63 21.04
C SER A 935 -29.74 11.84 20.57
N LEU A 936 -30.66 12.29 21.41
CA LEU A 936 -31.49 13.48 21.21
C LEU A 936 -31.52 14.34 22.47
N ASN A 937 -31.00 15.57 22.39
CA ASN A 937 -31.04 16.54 23.48
C ASN A 937 -31.71 17.84 23.01
N LEU A 938 -32.91 18.12 23.53
CA LEU A 938 -33.68 19.34 23.28
C LEU A 938 -33.87 20.18 24.57
N SER A 939 -33.16 19.82 25.64
CA SER A 939 -33.36 20.35 26.98
C SER A 939 -33.10 21.85 27.12
N SER A 940 -33.66 22.48 28.16
CA SER A 940 -33.46 23.91 28.46
C SER A 940 -33.80 24.83 27.27
N ASN A 941 -35.03 24.70 26.76
CA ASN A 941 -35.61 25.51 25.69
C ASN A 941 -37.01 26.02 26.12
N LYS A 942 -37.84 26.47 25.17
CA LYS A 942 -39.23 26.93 25.38
C LYS A 942 -40.21 26.13 24.51
N LEU A 943 -39.93 24.85 24.30
CA LEU A 943 -40.75 23.96 23.47
C LEU A 943 -42.10 23.67 24.14
N THR A 944 -43.15 23.51 23.34
CA THR A 944 -44.55 23.36 23.78
C THR A 944 -45.18 22.08 23.24
N GLY A 945 -46.45 21.85 23.59
CA GLY A 945 -47.24 20.76 23.01
C GLY A 945 -46.90 19.39 23.59
N GLU A 946 -47.42 18.35 22.96
CA GLU A 946 -47.32 16.97 23.45
C GLU A 946 -46.10 16.22 22.89
N ILE A 947 -45.57 15.27 23.66
CA ILE A 947 -44.52 14.36 23.19
C ILE A 947 -45.16 13.35 22.22
N SER A 948 -45.01 13.55 20.91
CA SER A 948 -45.63 12.70 19.89
C SER A 948 -45.25 11.23 20.06
N SER A 949 -46.24 10.34 20.01
CA SER A 949 -46.07 8.88 20.13
C SER A 949 -45.16 8.27 19.06
N LYS A 950 -44.86 9.00 17.98
CA LYS A 950 -43.88 8.62 16.95
C LYS A 950 -42.45 8.53 17.48
N ILE A 951 -42.14 9.10 18.66
CA ILE A 951 -40.83 8.96 19.30
C ILE A 951 -40.47 7.49 19.61
N GLY A 952 -41.46 6.64 19.86
CA GLY A 952 -41.27 5.19 20.07
C GLY A 952 -40.79 4.42 18.84
N ARG A 953 -40.65 5.07 17.66
CA ARG A 953 -40.02 4.46 16.47
C ARG A 953 -38.49 4.57 16.47
N LEU A 954 -37.90 5.30 17.41
CA LEU A 954 -36.45 5.52 17.49
C LEU A 954 -35.77 4.32 18.17
N THR A 955 -35.76 3.17 17.50
CA THR A 955 -35.26 1.89 18.04
C THR A 955 -33.77 1.87 18.36
N SER A 956 -32.99 2.80 17.81
CA SER A 956 -31.56 2.95 18.09
C SER A 956 -31.25 3.93 19.23
N LEU A 957 -32.28 4.56 19.83
CA LEU A 957 -32.12 5.64 20.81
C LEU A 957 -31.63 5.12 22.17
N ASP A 958 -30.52 5.68 22.62
CA ASP A 958 -29.84 5.40 23.89
C ASP A 958 -30.00 6.56 24.88
N SER A 959 -30.00 7.80 24.38
CA SER A 959 -30.03 9.03 25.19
C SER A 959 -31.13 10.01 24.75
N LEU A 960 -31.99 10.41 25.69
CA LEU A 960 -33.08 11.36 25.48
C LEU A 960 -33.20 12.37 26.64
N ASP A 961 -32.91 13.65 26.37
CA ASP A 961 -33.17 14.74 27.31
C ASP A 961 -34.11 15.81 26.70
N LEU A 962 -35.31 15.92 27.27
CA LEU A 962 -36.34 16.91 26.93
C LEU A 962 -36.60 17.88 28.10
N SER A 963 -35.81 17.82 29.17
CA SER A 963 -36.06 18.54 30.42
C SER A 963 -36.03 20.05 30.25
N ARG A 964 -36.65 20.79 31.19
CA ARG A 964 -36.65 22.27 31.22
C ARG A 964 -37.23 22.86 29.94
N ASN A 965 -38.49 22.52 29.68
CA ASN A 965 -39.30 23.00 28.57
C ASN A 965 -40.73 23.29 29.07
N HIS A 966 -41.69 23.48 28.16
CA HIS A 966 -43.11 23.66 28.45
C HIS A 966 -43.96 22.57 27.77
N LEU A 967 -43.41 21.35 27.68
CA LEU A 967 -44.11 20.18 27.12
C LEU A 967 -45.26 19.77 28.05
N SER A 968 -46.37 19.36 27.47
CA SER A 968 -47.65 19.11 28.16
C SER A 968 -48.25 17.76 27.77
N GLY A 969 -49.27 17.32 28.51
CA GLY A 969 -49.98 16.07 28.22
C GLY A 969 -49.24 14.82 28.71
N PRO A 970 -49.66 13.62 28.28
CA PRO A 970 -49.12 12.36 28.76
C PRO A 970 -47.76 12.01 28.14
N ILE A 971 -46.93 11.28 28.90
CA ILE A 971 -45.80 10.55 28.34
C ILE A 971 -46.37 9.44 27.44
N PRO A 972 -46.01 9.36 26.15
CA PRO A 972 -46.62 8.39 25.23
C PRO A 972 -46.22 6.95 25.60
N PRO A 973 -47.15 5.99 25.67
CA PRO A 973 -46.84 4.59 25.99
C PRO A 973 -45.83 3.91 25.05
N SER A 974 -45.69 4.40 23.82
CA SER A 974 -44.68 3.93 22.86
C SER A 974 -43.24 4.27 23.26
N LEU A 975 -43.02 5.25 24.16
CA LEU A 975 -41.69 5.50 24.73
C LEU A 975 -41.23 4.34 25.63
N ALA A 976 -42.18 3.63 26.27
CA ALA A 976 -41.88 2.44 27.08
C ALA A 976 -41.49 1.20 26.26
N GLN A 977 -41.57 1.29 24.92
CA GLN A 977 -41.21 0.22 23.98
C GLN A 977 -39.76 0.34 23.47
N ILE A 978 -39.05 1.44 23.77
CA ILE A 978 -37.63 1.57 23.46
C ILE A 978 -36.82 0.92 24.59
N ASP A 979 -36.28 -0.26 24.32
CA ASP A 979 -35.54 -1.08 25.29
C ASP A 979 -34.09 -0.64 25.49
N ARG A 980 -33.53 0.12 24.54
CA ARG A 980 -32.14 0.60 24.54
C ARG A 980 -31.83 1.87 25.33
N VAL A 981 -32.83 2.64 25.77
CA VAL A 981 -32.57 3.92 26.43
C VAL A 981 -31.83 3.70 27.75
N SER A 982 -30.59 4.17 27.84
CA SER A 982 -29.77 4.17 29.06
C SER A 982 -29.77 5.51 29.79
N MET A 983 -30.18 6.60 29.13
CA MET A 983 -30.29 7.93 29.72
C MET A 983 -31.61 8.61 29.32
N LEU A 984 -32.49 8.86 30.29
CA LEU A 984 -33.75 9.58 30.10
C LEU A 984 -33.88 10.73 31.10
N ASN A 985 -34.28 11.90 30.60
CA ASN A 985 -34.62 13.06 31.43
C ASN A 985 -35.79 13.86 30.84
N LEU A 986 -36.90 13.92 31.57
CA LEU A 986 -38.15 14.61 31.23
C LEU A 986 -38.53 15.67 32.29
N ALA A 987 -37.62 15.97 33.23
CA ALA A 987 -37.86 16.85 34.36
C ALA A 987 -38.20 18.30 33.97
N ASP A 988 -38.74 19.05 34.92
CA ASP A 988 -39.00 20.50 34.79
C ASP A 988 -39.84 20.84 33.53
N ASN A 989 -40.97 20.13 33.35
CA ASN A 989 -41.97 20.30 32.27
C ASN A 989 -43.40 20.35 32.86
N ASN A 990 -44.44 20.38 32.00
CA ASN A 990 -45.85 20.41 32.37
C ASN A 990 -46.58 19.09 31.99
N LEU A 991 -45.88 17.95 32.07
CA LEU A 991 -46.44 16.63 31.74
C LEU A 991 -47.44 16.16 32.81
N SER A 992 -48.40 15.33 32.40
CA SER A 992 -49.58 14.96 33.21
C SER A 992 -49.99 13.49 33.06
N GLY A 993 -50.57 12.90 34.11
CA GLY A 993 -51.13 11.54 34.08
C GLY A 993 -50.15 10.45 34.55
N ARG A 994 -50.49 9.17 34.31
CA ARG A 994 -49.70 8.03 34.79
C ARG A 994 -48.47 7.80 33.91
N ILE A 995 -47.29 7.67 34.52
CA ILE A 995 -46.07 7.24 33.82
C ILE A 995 -46.32 5.84 33.21
N PRO A 996 -46.11 5.62 31.90
CA PRO A 996 -46.32 4.33 31.27
C PRO A 996 -45.45 3.23 31.89
N ILE A 997 -46.01 2.02 32.00
CA ILE A 997 -45.32 0.85 32.58
C ILE A 997 -44.51 0.15 31.47
N GLY A 998 -43.21 -0.03 31.71
CA GLY A 998 -42.30 -0.79 30.85
C GLY A 998 -41.10 -1.31 31.65
N THR A 999 -40.06 -1.77 30.96
CA THR A 999 -38.82 -2.20 31.61
C THR A 999 -37.91 -1.03 31.96
N GLN A 1000 -37.74 -0.06 31.04
CA GLN A 1000 -36.81 1.06 31.25
C GLN A 1000 -37.43 2.27 31.96
N LEU A 1001 -38.69 2.64 31.72
CA LEU A 1001 -39.26 3.85 32.37
C LEU A 1001 -39.38 3.74 33.90
N GLN A 1002 -39.30 2.52 34.46
CA GLN A 1002 -39.27 2.27 35.90
C GLN A 1002 -37.87 1.93 36.45
N SER A 1003 -36.81 1.93 35.62
CA SER A 1003 -35.42 1.78 36.07
C SER A 1003 -34.76 3.13 36.41
N PHE A 1004 -35.25 4.23 35.82
CA PHE A 1004 -34.77 5.59 36.08
C PHE A 1004 -35.25 6.14 37.44
N ASP A 1005 -34.44 7.04 38.01
CA ASP A 1005 -34.76 7.76 39.25
C ASP A 1005 -35.95 8.72 39.10
N ALA A 1006 -36.62 9.01 40.22
CA ALA A 1006 -37.69 10.02 40.29
C ALA A 1006 -37.23 11.42 39.84
N SER A 1007 -35.93 11.72 39.91
CA SER A 1007 -35.32 12.96 39.42
C SER A 1007 -35.49 13.16 37.92
N SER A 1008 -35.52 12.09 37.10
CA SER A 1008 -35.79 12.17 35.65
C SER A 1008 -37.21 12.62 35.31
N TYR A 1009 -38.11 12.70 36.30
CA TYR A 1009 -39.53 13.04 36.13
C TYR A 1009 -39.99 14.24 36.97
N GLN A 1010 -39.13 14.80 37.83
CA GLN A 1010 -39.50 15.86 38.78
C GLN A 1010 -40.03 17.13 38.11
N GLY A 1011 -40.68 18.01 38.88
CA GLY A 1011 -41.20 19.30 38.40
C GLY A 1011 -42.51 19.20 37.59
N ASN A 1012 -42.79 18.04 36.98
CA ASN A 1012 -44.06 17.76 36.31
C ASN A 1012 -45.20 17.58 37.33
N VAL A 1013 -45.90 18.67 37.67
CA VAL A 1013 -46.87 18.73 38.78
C VAL A 1013 -47.99 17.69 38.66
N ASP A 1014 -48.48 17.41 37.46
CA ASP A 1014 -49.64 16.53 37.22
C ASP A 1014 -49.29 15.08 36.86
N LEU A 1015 -48.00 14.74 36.78
CA LEU A 1015 -47.52 13.39 36.52
C LEU A 1015 -47.61 12.51 37.79
N CYS A 1016 -47.90 11.21 37.66
CA CYS A 1016 -48.08 10.28 38.79
C CYS A 1016 -47.65 8.84 38.47
N GLY A 1017 -47.48 8.02 39.50
CA GLY A 1017 -47.05 6.62 39.39
C GLY A 1017 -45.53 6.43 39.37
N LYS A 1018 -45.08 5.19 39.60
CA LYS A 1018 -43.65 4.86 39.74
C LYS A 1018 -42.83 5.24 38.50
N PRO A 1019 -41.64 5.85 38.65
CA PRO A 1019 -40.85 5.96 39.89
C PRO A 1019 -41.25 7.09 40.86
N LEU A 1020 -42.25 7.93 40.57
CA LEU A 1020 -42.73 8.94 41.53
C LEU A 1020 -43.54 8.30 42.68
N GLU A 1021 -43.43 8.86 43.88
CA GLU A 1021 -44.25 8.46 45.05
C GLU A 1021 -45.71 8.93 44.96
N LYS A 1022 -46.03 9.85 44.04
CA LYS A 1022 -47.38 10.39 43.86
C LYS A 1022 -48.30 9.33 43.25
N ILE A 1023 -49.26 8.89 44.05
CA ILE A 1023 -50.32 7.92 43.68
C ILE A 1023 -51.20 8.50 42.55
N CYS A 1024 -51.72 7.64 41.67
CA CYS A 1024 -52.63 8.05 40.60
C CYS A 1024 -54.10 7.83 40.97
N PRO A 1025 -55.04 8.61 40.38
CA PRO A 1025 -56.47 8.30 40.45
C PRO A 1025 -56.75 6.88 39.96
N GLY A 1026 -57.55 6.14 40.73
CA GLY A 1026 -57.90 4.73 40.46
C GLY A 1026 -57.06 3.68 41.20
N ASP A 1027 -56.11 4.08 42.06
CA ASP A 1027 -55.30 3.16 42.88
C ASP A 1027 -55.92 2.85 44.27
N GLU A 1028 -57.20 3.17 44.53
CA GLU A 1028 -57.86 3.08 45.86
C GLU A 1028 -58.87 1.91 46.01
N GLU A 1029 -58.40 0.79 46.58
CA GLU A 1029 -59.06 -0.15 47.51
C GLU A 1029 -58.05 -1.30 47.76
N VAL A 1030 -57.82 -1.87 48.95
CA VAL A 1030 -58.64 -2.07 50.16
C VAL A 1030 -57.81 -1.83 51.44
N ALA A 1031 -58.45 -1.40 52.53
CA ALA A 1031 -57.88 -1.44 53.89
C ALA A 1031 -58.93 -1.84 54.95
N HIS A 1032 -58.46 -2.32 56.12
CA HIS A 1032 -59.19 -2.96 57.25
C HIS A 1032 -59.49 -4.47 57.08
N HIS A 1033 -59.52 -5.30 58.14
CA HIS A 1033 -59.48 -5.04 59.60
C HIS A 1033 -58.21 -5.57 60.33
N LYS A 1034 -58.01 -5.12 61.58
CA LYS A 1034 -57.10 -5.69 62.60
C LYS A 1034 -57.75 -6.87 63.35
N PRO A 1035 -56.95 -7.72 64.03
CA PRO A 1035 -57.09 -7.79 65.49
C PRO A 1035 -55.80 -7.47 66.28
N GLU A 1036 -55.99 -7.19 67.58
CA GLU A 1036 -55.00 -7.06 68.66
C GLU A 1036 -55.30 -8.17 69.69
N THR A 1037 -54.41 -8.67 70.56
CA THR A 1037 -52.98 -8.42 70.88
C THR A 1037 -52.44 -9.63 71.65
N HIS A 1038 -51.16 -9.97 71.50
CA HIS A 1038 -50.22 -10.14 72.63
C HIS A 1038 -48.77 -10.28 72.11
N GLU A 1039 -47.80 -10.14 73.00
CA GLU A 1039 -46.38 -9.96 72.68
C GLU A 1039 -45.64 -11.30 72.59
N GLU A 1040 -44.86 -11.52 71.53
CA GLU A 1040 -43.43 -11.89 71.63
C GLU A 1040 -42.70 -11.76 70.27
N SER A 1041 -41.38 -11.88 70.27
CA SER A 1041 -40.51 -11.46 69.16
C SER A 1041 -39.93 -12.60 68.31
N SER A 1042 -40.52 -12.89 67.13
CA SER A 1042 -39.83 -13.56 66.00
C SER A 1042 -40.65 -13.46 64.70
N GLN A 1043 -40.28 -12.66 63.71
CA GLN A 1043 -39.27 -13.00 62.68
C GLN A 1043 -39.53 -14.32 61.89
N GLU A 1044 -40.75 -14.56 61.39
CA GLU A 1044 -41.06 -15.43 60.23
C GLU A 1044 -42.19 -14.68 59.48
N ASP A 1045 -42.19 -14.44 58.17
CA ASP A 1045 -42.50 -15.46 57.15
C ASP A 1045 -41.90 -15.16 55.75
N LYS A 1046 -41.07 -14.13 55.60
CA LYS A 1046 -40.20 -13.98 54.40
C LYS A 1046 -38.95 -14.86 54.47
N LYS A 1047 -38.71 -15.52 55.60
CA LYS A 1047 -37.57 -16.40 55.83
C LYS A 1047 -37.45 -17.57 54.85
N PRO A 1048 -38.45 -18.41 54.52
CA PRO A 1048 -38.21 -19.52 53.60
C PRO A 1048 -37.68 -19.08 52.22
N ILE A 1049 -38.11 -17.91 51.72
CA ILE A 1049 -37.62 -17.35 50.45
C ILE A 1049 -36.29 -16.59 50.62
N TYR A 1050 -36.17 -15.70 51.61
CA TYR A 1050 -34.91 -14.97 51.81
C TYR A 1050 -33.79 -15.87 52.33
N LEU A 1051 -34.09 -16.90 53.11
CA LEU A 1051 -33.13 -17.92 53.55
C LEU A 1051 -32.80 -18.88 52.41
N SER A 1052 -33.71 -19.26 51.50
CA SER A 1052 -33.32 -20.06 50.32
C SER A 1052 -32.55 -19.26 49.27
N VAL A 1053 -32.88 -17.98 49.06
CA VAL A 1053 -32.11 -17.07 48.19
C VAL A 1053 -30.77 -16.70 48.84
N THR A 1054 -30.71 -16.47 50.15
CA THR A 1054 -29.44 -16.15 50.84
C THR A 1054 -28.59 -17.39 51.08
N LEU A 1055 -29.15 -18.57 51.37
CA LEU A 1055 -28.40 -19.83 51.36
C LEU A 1055 -27.98 -20.19 49.94
N GLY A 1056 -28.83 -20.00 48.93
CA GLY A 1056 -28.49 -20.21 47.52
C GLY A 1056 -27.37 -19.29 47.05
N PHE A 1057 -27.43 -18.01 47.42
CA PHE A 1057 -26.35 -17.05 47.19
C PHE A 1057 -25.10 -17.38 47.99
N ILE A 1058 -25.19 -17.74 49.29
CA ILE A 1058 -24.03 -18.12 50.10
C ILE A 1058 -23.39 -19.41 49.59
N THR A 1059 -24.16 -20.45 49.25
CA THR A 1059 -23.64 -21.72 48.72
C THR A 1059 -23.16 -21.62 47.28
N GLY A 1060 -23.78 -20.77 46.45
CA GLY A 1060 -23.27 -20.44 45.11
C GLY A 1060 -21.99 -19.60 45.17
N PHE A 1061 -22.03 -18.50 45.93
CA PHE A 1061 -20.89 -17.58 46.11
C PHE A 1061 -19.73 -18.26 46.82
N TRP A 1062 -19.92 -18.96 47.94
CA TRP A 1062 -18.82 -19.68 48.61
C TRP A 1062 -18.50 -21.04 47.98
N GLY A 1063 -19.43 -21.65 47.23
CA GLY A 1063 -19.12 -22.82 46.39
C GLY A 1063 -18.19 -22.47 45.23
N LEU A 1064 -18.40 -21.30 44.61
CA LEU A 1064 -17.62 -20.84 43.45
C LEU A 1064 -16.41 -19.96 43.82
N TRP A 1065 -16.50 -19.09 44.83
CA TRP A 1065 -15.40 -18.24 45.31
C TRP A 1065 -14.68 -18.81 46.54
N GLY A 1066 -15.37 -19.50 47.44
CA GLY A 1066 -14.72 -20.14 48.60
C GLY A 1066 -13.80 -21.29 48.18
N SER A 1067 -14.17 -22.03 47.13
CA SER A 1067 -13.27 -22.96 46.45
C SER A 1067 -12.06 -22.27 45.83
N LEU A 1068 -12.19 -21.06 45.28
CA LEU A 1068 -11.06 -20.23 44.81
C LEU A 1068 -10.19 -19.69 45.95
N PHE A 1069 -10.74 -19.40 47.13
CA PHE A 1069 -9.92 -19.01 48.29
C PHE A 1069 -9.14 -20.20 48.87
N LEU A 1070 -9.76 -21.38 48.96
CA LEU A 1070 -9.17 -22.57 49.59
C LEU A 1070 -8.29 -23.40 48.63
N SER A 1071 -8.64 -23.51 47.35
CA SER A 1071 -7.89 -24.28 46.35
C SER A 1071 -6.95 -23.40 45.54
N ARG A 1072 -5.63 -23.57 45.78
CA ARG A 1072 -4.57 -22.83 45.07
C ARG A 1072 -4.64 -23.02 43.55
N THR A 1073 -5.04 -24.22 43.09
CA THR A 1073 -5.13 -24.58 41.67
C THR A 1073 -6.27 -23.85 40.98
N TRP A 1074 -7.49 -23.93 41.52
CA TRP A 1074 -8.67 -23.30 40.92
C TRP A 1074 -8.53 -21.77 40.87
N ARG A 1075 -7.89 -21.15 41.87
CA ARG A 1075 -7.59 -19.71 41.86
C ARG A 1075 -6.75 -19.30 40.65
N HIS A 1076 -5.76 -20.11 40.28
CA HIS A 1076 -4.97 -19.85 39.08
C HIS A 1076 -5.81 -19.99 37.82
N THR A 1077 -6.63 -21.04 37.70
CA THR A 1077 -7.49 -21.27 36.53
C THR A 1077 -8.52 -20.15 36.35
N TYR A 1078 -9.09 -19.60 37.42
CA TYR A 1078 -10.07 -18.51 37.34
C TYR A 1078 -9.44 -17.16 37.02
N VAL A 1079 -8.24 -16.85 37.55
CA VAL A 1079 -7.49 -15.66 37.14
C VAL A 1079 -7.04 -15.80 35.68
N LEU A 1080 -6.63 -16.99 35.24
CA LEU A 1080 -6.35 -17.28 33.82
C LEU A 1080 -7.61 -17.15 32.95
N PHE A 1081 -8.80 -17.49 33.44
CA PHE A 1081 -10.06 -17.31 32.70
C PHE A 1081 -10.50 -15.84 32.62
N LEU A 1082 -10.35 -15.06 33.70
CA LEU A 1082 -10.62 -13.62 33.66
C LEU A 1082 -9.60 -12.89 32.79
N ASN A 1083 -8.32 -13.23 32.88
CA ASN A 1083 -7.31 -12.76 31.94
C ASN A 1083 -7.65 -13.21 30.52
N TYR A 1084 -8.07 -14.46 30.29
CA TYR A 1084 -8.49 -14.92 28.96
C TYR A 1084 -9.68 -14.14 28.41
N ILE A 1085 -10.65 -13.69 29.23
CA ILE A 1085 -11.73 -12.81 28.77
C ILE A 1085 -11.21 -11.39 28.49
N VAL A 1086 -10.38 -10.81 29.37
CA VAL A 1086 -9.78 -9.48 29.16
C VAL A 1086 -8.88 -9.49 27.91
N ASP A 1087 -8.05 -10.51 27.74
CA ASP A 1087 -7.21 -10.77 26.59
C ASP A 1087 -8.04 -11.10 25.35
N THR A 1088 -9.17 -11.81 25.44
CA THR A 1088 -10.07 -12.03 24.29
C THR A 1088 -10.75 -10.74 23.85
N VAL A 1089 -11.15 -9.86 24.78
CA VAL A 1089 -11.71 -8.55 24.46
C VAL A 1089 -10.62 -7.61 23.91
N TYR A 1090 -9.42 -7.63 24.51
CA TYR A 1090 -8.26 -6.88 24.03
C TYR A 1090 -7.81 -7.35 22.64
N VAL A 1091 -7.69 -8.65 22.42
CA VAL A 1091 -7.37 -9.27 21.12
C VAL A 1091 -8.50 -9.06 20.12
N PHE A 1092 -9.78 -9.04 20.52
CA PHE A 1092 -10.86 -8.65 19.62
C PHE A 1092 -10.77 -7.17 19.22
N ILE A 1093 -10.39 -6.28 20.14
CA ILE A 1093 -10.15 -4.86 19.83
C ILE A 1093 -8.90 -4.67 18.95
N VAL A 1094 -7.82 -5.42 19.20
CA VAL A 1094 -6.58 -5.39 18.43
C VAL A 1094 -6.76 -5.99 17.05
N LEU A 1095 -7.40 -7.16 16.91
CA LEU A 1095 -7.65 -7.81 15.61
C LEU A 1095 -8.54 -6.94 14.71
N ASN A 1096 -9.62 -6.35 15.26
CA ASN A 1096 -10.43 -5.40 14.48
C ASN A 1096 -9.65 -4.11 14.14
N ALA A 1097 -8.65 -3.71 14.94
CA ALA A 1097 -7.77 -2.59 14.61
C ALA A 1097 -6.72 -2.95 13.54
N THR A 1098 -6.20 -4.18 13.52
CA THR A 1098 -5.26 -4.65 12.50
C THR A 1098 -5.95 -4.95 11.17
N GLU A 1099 -7.15 -5.53 11.16
CA GLU A 1099 -7.97 -5.65 9.94
C GLU A 1099 -8.27 -4.27 9.34
N PHE A 1100 -8.60 -3.27 10.18
CA PHE A 1100 -8.84 -1.89 9.74
C PHE A 1100 -7.57 -1.26 9.12
N GLN A 1101 -6.39 -1.48 9.71
CA GLN A 1101 -5.12 -1.03 9.12
C GLN A 1101 -4.74 -1.77 7.84
N MET A 1102 -5.00 -3.08 7.74
CA MET A 1102 -4.73 -3.87 6.54
C MET A 1102 -5.63 -3.45 5.38
N TRP A 1103 -6.92 -3.20 5.63
CA TRP A 1103 -7.85 -2.67 4.63
C TRP A 1103 -7.43 -1.28 4.11
N LEU A 1104 -6.91 -0.42 5.00
CA LEU A 1104 -6.35 0.88 4.62
C LEU A 1104 -5.08 0.77 3.76
N ARG A 1105 -4.26 -0.28 3.93
CA ARG A 1105 -3.09 -0.54 3.06
C ARG A 1105 -3.52 -1.08 1.69
N GLY A 1106 -4.47 -2.01 1.64
CA GLY A 1106 -5.00 -2.57 0.37
C GLY A 1106 -5.62 -1.52 -0.54
N LEU A 1107 -6.41 -0.59 0.00
CA LEU A 1107 -7.01 0.49 -0.79
C LEU A 1107 -6.01 1.52 -1.31
N LYS A 1108 -4.85 1.65 -0.66
CA LYS A 1108 -3.76 2.50 -1.17
C LYS A 1108 -3.14 1.87 -2.41
N SER A 1109 -2.85 0.56 -2.38
CA SER A 1109 -2.44 -0.20 -3.57
C SER A 1109 -3.40 0.03 -4.75
N LEU A 1110 -4.71 -0.15 -4.53
CA LEU A 1110 -5.72 0.00 -5.58
C LEU A 1110 -5.89 1.44 -6.10
N THR A 1111 -5.44 2.48 -5.37
CA THR A 1111 -5.46 3.88 -5.84
C THR A 1111 -4.13 4.38 -6.40
N ASP A 1112 -3.03 3.68 -6.12
CA ASP A 1112 -1.75 3.85 -6.83
C ASP A 1112 -1.71 2.97 -8.12
N TYR A 1113 -2.60 1.98 -8.27
CA TYR A 1113 -2.82 1.19 -9.50
C TYR A 1113 -3.77 1.84 -10.52
N LEU A 1114 -4.61 2.80 -10.10
CA LEU A 1114 -5.63 3.47 -10.93
C LEU A 1114 -5.26 4.94 -11.24
N ARG A 1115 -3.97 5.26 -11.40
CA ARG A 1115 -3.49 6.65 -11.44
C ARG A 1115 -2.20 6.90 -12.23
#